data_AF-A0AAJ6QGG8-F1
#
_entry.id   AF-A0AAJ6QGG8-F1
#
_cell.length_a   1.000
_cell.length_b   1.000
_cell.length_c   1.000
_cell.angle_alpha   90.00
_cell.angle_beta   90.00
_cell.angle_gamma   90.00
#
_symmetry.space_group_name_H-M   'P 1'
#
loop_
_entity.id
_entity.type
_entity.pdbx_description
1 polymer ?
#
loop_
_entity_poly.entity_id
_entity_poly.type
_entity_poly.pdbx_seq_one_letter_code
_entity_poly.pdbx_strand_id
1 'polypeptide(L)'
;MEDVDSTLADIGRRCNPRLMEKMYTHYNQIKDDSHDEDAAKRALGGQLALLHRCASSISKLLRRRGSVLLVAKLMVISRLLHKTLSQQTTVPPFVEDLRNQLASLRRSLLRRLEKRLASAKYAADEIIEALAAYCLTTSSSSDDAIRYFHQVRLDGIGGQLELVDPSGENVLNSLRLYVRTLQTSKILLSRRLSDVLSKLKARPLLTDPEIRSLDDLDLGVLGRWVAADVNNFTPWIKLSELSKSDAEKTIKQWSKPAFDRFLDGCRGTLTNWLDFSKLLSLRKQTLELWLSSRSSTPTHSSLQVLEGIRSVFNDRLKGILSEQAKTLDVFGQGVASGVSHWGDRAHTASQSLWAEDLISLDYSNGSAAFKQAVTHRLLGRDDDVSAVLEKYHGWLSVIEESRESIDGLRQIRWADVLDEGEDEDLDIDVPAMLNDDDPRLLREALQAAIEQAFETLQNSLSTTFDTLEKPGQSGEAAFMLKTIRLARRDLPAQFISSDYALSQSIVPELQKILATDIVARTGPWKSPATSKSKSGKVPGRTLWEGDPEIPVQPTPSTFKYLRRLVRSMDQYGAGLWDASTTQTLKSAMLDEISKAIKSSLENLNSPVDHEDSKKSASQDDEETESARNGEDSDPAKPETESIESDSAADVKDRKIQLYFDSVYLNDAFAVQHSERSQLTEVLGTLRSSLDLPAKATKNLENAAREYWKRTQLLFGLLTMGSEL
;
A
#
# COMPACT_ATOMS: atom_id res chain seq x y z
N MET A 1 96.36 -27.13 93.65
CA MET A 1 95.06 -27.84 93.58
C MET A 1 93.91 -26.92 93.98
N GLU A 2 94.12 -25.95 94.89
CA GLU A 2 93.09 -24.98 95.32
C GLU A 2 92.57 -24.02 94.22
N ASP A 3 93.38 -23.62 93.24
CA ASP A 3 92.92 -22.72 92.16
C ASP A 3 91.88 -23.36 91.23
N VAL A 4 91.92 -24.68 91.05
CA VAL A 4 90.99 -25.41 90.19
C VAL A 4 89.63 -25.56 90.88
N ASP A 5 89.62 -25.77 92.20
CA ASP A 5 88.39 -25.84 92.98
C ASP A 5 87.70 -24.48 93.09
N SER A 6 88.46 -23.39 93.17
CA SER A 6 87.89 -22.03 93.19
C SER A 6 87.22 -21.65 91.85
N THR A 7 87.82 -22.06 90.72
CA THR A 7 87.30 -21.79 89.39
C THR A 7 86.10 -22.68 89.05
N LEU A 8 86.10 -23.95 89.48
CA LEU A 8 84.93 -24.82 89.37
C LEU A 8 83.77 -24.36 90.26
N ALA A 9 84.04 -23.85 91.46
CA ALA A 9 83.02 -23.27 92.33
C ALA A 9 82.42 -21.97 91.75
N ASP A 10 83.22 -21.11 91.10
CA ASP A 10 82.72 -19.89 90.45
C ASP A 10 81.91 -20.21 89.18
N ILE A 11 82.31 -21.23 88.40
CA ILE A 11 81.52 -21.75 87.28
C ILE A 11 80.20 -22.35 87.77
N GLY A 12 80.21 -23.11 88.87
CA GLY A 12 79.01 -23.67 89.49
C GLY A 12 78.03 -22.60 90.01
N ARG A 13 78.54 -21.46 90.49
CA ARG A 13 77.70 -20.31 90.90
C ARG A 13 77.12 -19.53 89.71
N ARG A 14 77.87 -19.43 88.60
CA ARG A 14 77.41 -18.76 87.36
C ARG A 14 76.46 -19.62 86.53
N CYS A 15 76.57 -20.94 86.60
CA CYS A 15 75.64 -21.90 86.01
C CYS A 15 74.51 -22.28 86.99
N ASN A 16 73.82 -21.29 87.57
CA ASN A 16 72.65 -21.56 88.39
C ASN A 16 71.52 -22.08 87.47
N PRO A 17 71.12 -23.36 87.58
CA PRO A 17 70.19 -23.98 86.63
C PRO A 17 68.84 -23.27 86.60
N ARG A 18 68.41 -22.66 87.72
CA ARG A 18 67.16 -21.89 87.80
C ARG A 18 67.24 -20.54 87.08
N LEU A 19 68.43 -19.93 86.99
CA LEU A 19 68.64 -18.70 86.22
C LEU A 19 68.74 -19.00 84.73
N MET A 20 69.42 -20.09 84.35
CA MET A 20 69.45 -20.56 82.96
C MET A 20 68.08 -21.00 82.47
N GLU A 21 67.28 -21.68 83.31
CA GLU A 21 65.90 -22.06 82.98
C GLU A 21 64.99 -20.83 82.85
N LYS A 22 65.11 -19.83 83.73
CA LYS A 22 64.40 -18.54 83.57
C LYS A 22 64.85 -17.76 82.35
N MET A 23 66.14 -17.76 82.03
CA MET A 23 66.66 -17.06 80.85
C MET A 23 66.24 -17.79 79.57
N TYR A 24 66.16 -19.12 79.60
CA TYR A 24 65.69 -19.95 78.50
C TYR A 24 64.17 -19.83 78.30
N THR A 25 63.36 -19.78 79.36
CA THR A 25 61.92 -19.51 79.25
C THR A 25 61.64 -18.08 78.82
N HIS A 26 62.39 -17.09 79.32
CA HIS A 26 62.28 -15.70 78.88
C HIS A 26 62.79 -15.49 77.44
N TYR A 27 63.84 -16.21 77.03
CA TYR A 27 64.33 -16.20 75.65
C TYR A 27 63.36 -16.88 74.70
N ASN A 28 62.74 -18.00 75.10
CA ASN A 28 61.68 -18.63 74.32
C ASN A 28 60.41 -17.78 74.29
N GLN A 29 60.04 -17.08 75.36
CA GLN A 29 58.91 -16.13 75.36
C GLN A 29 59.18 -14.94 74.43
N ILE A 30 60.36 -14.32 74.48
CA ILE A 30 60.74 -13.24 73.55
C ILE A 30 60.83 -13.74 72.11
N LYS A 31 61.34 -14.96 71.91
CA LYS A 31 61.47 -15.58 70.59
C LYS A 31 60.11 -15.96 70.02
N ASP A 32 59.21 -16.52 70.81
CA ASP A 32 57.83 -16.83 70.41
C ASP A 32 57.04 -15.53 70.11
N ASP A 33 57.14 -14.50 70.97
CA ASP A 33 56.50 -13.19 70.74
C ASP A 33 57.03 -12.50 69.46
N SER A 34 58.34 -12.58 69.20
CA SER A 34 58.96 -12.02 67.98
C SER A 34 58.67 -12.83 66.71
N HIS A 35 58.56 -14.16 66.81
CA HIS A 35 58.17 -15.03 65.71
C HIS A 35 56.71 -14.85 65.33
N ASP A 36 55.83 -14.64 66.31
CA ASP A 36 54.40 -14.40 66.08
C ASP A 36 54.13 -13.04 65.41
N GLU A 37 54.80 -11.97 65.86
CA GLU A 37 54.69 -10.66 65.20
C GLU A 37 55.23 -10.68 63.76
N ASP A 38 56.38 -11.32 63.55
CA ASP A 38 56.99 -11.43 62.23
C ASP A 38 56.20 -12.38 61.31
N ALA A 39 55.62 -13.45 61.85
CA ALA A 39 54.73 -14.34 61.10
C ALA A 39 53.44 -13.60 60.70
N ALA A 40 52.89 -12.76 61.57
CA ALA A 40 51.74 -11.91 61.25
C ALA A 40 52.07 -10.89 60.12
N LYS A 41 53.24 -10.24 60.17
CA LYS A 41 53.71 -9.32 59.11
C LYS A 41 53.94 -10.04 57.78
N ARG A 42 54.53 -11.25 57.81
CA ARG A 42 54.71 -12.09 56.60
C ARG A 42 53.37 -12.61 56.05
N ALA A 43 52.42 -12.94 56.92
CA ALA A 43 51.07 -13.34 56.53
C ALA A 43 50.32 -12.19 55.86
N LEU A 44 50.41 -10.97 56.41
CA LEU A 44 49.86 -9.74 55.82
C LEU A 44 50.47 -9.49 54.43
N GLY A 45 51.80 -9.50 54.32
CA GLY A 45 52.50 -9.31 53.04
C GLY A 45 52.14 -10.37 52.00
N GLY A 46 52.03 -11.64 52.43
CA GLY A 46 51.63 -12.76 51.57
C GLY A 46 50.19 -12.63 51.05
N GLN A 47 49.24 -12.27 51.92
CA GLN A 47 47.84 -12.04 51.54
C GLN A 47 47.67 -10.82 50.63
N LEU A 48 48.42 -9.74 50.87
CA LEU A 48 48.41 -8.54 50.04
C LEU A 48 49.02 -8.81 48.65
N ALA A 49 50.13 -9.54 48.59
CA ALA A 49 50.72 -9.96 47.32
C ALA A 49 49.78 -10.89 46.52
N LEU A 50 49.11 -11.82 47.21
CA LEU A 50 48.13 -12.70 46.58
C LEU A 50 46.92 -11.92 46.06
N LEU A 51 46.41 -10.94 46.82
CA LEU A 51 45.31 -10.06 46.39
C LEU A 51 45.68 -9.27 45.12
N HIS A 52 46.88 -8.69 45.07
CA HIS A 52 47.38 -7.99 43.89
C HIS A 52 47.50 -8.95 42.68
N ARG A 53 48.03 -10.15 42.87
CA ARG A 53 48.18 -11.16 41.79
C ARG A 53 46.82 -11.63 41.27
N CYS A 54 45.84 -11.81 42.15
CA CYS A 54 44.46 -12.10 41.77
C CYS A 54 43.86 -10.96 40.93
N ALA A 55 44.02 -9.69 41.35
CA ALA A 55 43.52 -8.53 40.60
C ALA A 55 44.18 -8.43 39.20
N SER A 56 45.50 -8.67 39.11
CA SER A 56 46.23 -8.71 37.84
C SER A 56 45.74 -9.84 36.93
N SER A 57 45.57 -11.05 37.48
CA SER A 57 45.09 -12.23 36.76
C SER A 57 43.66 -12.05 36.23
N ILE A 58 42.77 -11.46 37.04
CA ILE A 58 41.42 -11.09 36.62
C ILE A 58 41.48 -10.11 35.44
N SER A 59 42.33 -9.08 35.51
CA SER A 59 42.49 -8.11 34.42
C SER A 59 43.00 -8.76 33.13
N LYS A 60 43.97 -9.67 33.23
CA LYS A 60 44.50 -10.44 32.09
C LYS A 60 43.43 -11.34 31.47
N LEU A 61 42.69 -12.10 32.28
CA LEU A 61 41.65 -13.01 31.82
C LEU A 61 40.48 -12.28 31.16
N LEU A 62 40.07 -11.13 31.69
CA LEU A 62 39.03 -10.30 31.07
C LEU A 62 39.49 -9.75 29.71
N ARG A 63 40.76 -9.33 29.57
CA ARG A 63 41.33 -8.87 28.29
C ARG A 63 41.48 -10.00 27.26
N ARG A 64 41.97 -11.17 27.68
CA ARG A 64 42.20 -12.34 26.79
C ARG A 64 40.95 -13.16 26.49
N ARG A 65 39.77 -12.67 26.91
CA ARG A 65 38.50 -13.41 26.78
C ARG A 65 38.51 -14.81 27.40
N GLY A 66 39.23 -15.00 28.51
CA GLY A 66 39.24 -16.25 29.28
C GLY A 66 37.89 -16.60 29.91
N SER A 67 37.81 -17.77 30.57
CA SER A 67 36.62 -18.27 31.27
C SER A 67 36.05 -17.24 32.24
N VAL A 68 34.73 -17.01 32.16
CA VAL A 68 34.04 -16.07 33.05
C VAL A 68 33.84 -16.67 34.44
N LEU A 69 33.73 -17.99 34.52
CA LEU A 69 33.64 -18.70 35.78
C LEU A 69 34.95 -18.63 36.57
N LEU A 70 36.09 -18.82 35.90
CA LEU A 70 37.40 -18.67 36.54
C LEU A 70 37.60 -17.25 37.08
N VAL A 71 37.22 -16.23 36.32
CA VAL A 71 37.26 -14.84 36.77
C VAL A 71 36.36 -14.62 38.00
N ALA A 72 35.16 -15.21 38.02
CA ALA A 72 34.27 -15.14 39.17
C ALA A 72 34.86 -15.80 40.42
N LYS A 73 35.49 -16.98 40.29
CA LYS A 73 36.18 -17.67 41.40
C LYS A 73 37.29 -16.79 42.00
N LEU A 74 38.15 -16.21 41.16
CA LEU A 74 39.21 -15.27 41.60
C LEU A 74 38.64 -14.00 42.25
N MET A 75 37.50 -13.51 41.77
CA MET A 75 36.82 -12.34 42.36
C MET A 75 36.32 -12.64 43.78
N VAL A 76 35.81 -13.86 44.02
CA VAL A 76 35.39 -14.28 45.36
C VAL A 76 36.59 -14.41 46.30
N ILE A 77 37.69 -15.02 45.85
CA ILE A 77 38.94 -15.11 46.61
C ILE A 77 39.46 -13.70 46.95
N SER A 78 39.48 -12.80 45.97
CA SER A 78 39.93 -11.41 46.16
C SER A 78 39.06 -10.66 47.17
N ARG A 79 37.74 -10.88 47.16
CA ARG A 79 36.81 -10.29 48.14
C ARG A 79 37.07 -10.83 49.56
N LEU A 80 37.38 -12.11 49.70
CA LEU A 80 37.68 -12.73 51.00
C LEU A 80 39.02 -12.25 51.55
N LEU A 81 40.07 -12.20 50.71
CA LEU A 81 41.38 -11.65 51.07
C LEU A 81 41.28 -10.17 51.46
N HIS A 82 40.49 -9.37 50.74
CA HIS A 82 40.22 -7.99 51.13
C HIS A 82 39.51 -7.93 52.50
N LYS A 83 38.52 -8.79 52.75
CA LYS A 83 37.81 -8.82 54.03
C LYS A 83 38.77 -9.13 55.18
N THR A 84 39.64 -10.13 55.05
CA THR A 84 40.61 -10.48 56.10
C THR A 84 41.63 -9.37 56.32
N LEU A 85 42.11 -8.72 55.25
CA LEU A 85 43.05 -7.59 55.35
C LEU A 85 42.41 -6.33 55.95
N SER A 86 41.12 -6.07 55.67
CA SER A 86 40.40 -4.90 56.19
C SER A 86 40.05 -4.99 57.69
N GLN A 87 40.10 -6.20 58.28
CA GLN A 87 39.80 -6.44 59.69
C GLN A 87 41.03 -6.27 60.60
N GLN A 88 42.20 -5.98 60.04
CA GLN A 88 43.45 -5.81 60.80
C GLN A 88 43.57 -4.40 61.40
N THR A 89 44.28 -4.27 62.51
CA THR A 89 44.48 -3.01 63.27
C THR A 89 45.19 -1.92 62.49
N THR A 90 45.97 -2.27 61.46
CA THR A 90 46.66 -1.31 60.56
C THR A 90 46.39 -1.69 59.11
N VAL A 91 45.48 -0.97 58.43
CA VAL A 91 45.12 -1.23 57.03
C VAL A 91 45.98 -0.35 56.11
N PRO A 92 46.82 -0.93 55.23
CA PRO A 92 47.58 -0.14 54.26
C PRO A 92 46.67 0.56 53.24
N PRO A 93 46.94 1.83 52.84
CA PRO A 93 46.10 2.58 51.90
C PRO A 93 45.96 1.88 50.54
N PHE A 94 46.97 1.13 50.12
CA PHE A 94 46.96 0.34 48.89
C PHE A 94 45.85 -0.73 48.83
N VAL A 95 45.33 -1.18 49.98
CA VAL A 95 44.21 -2.14 50.03
C VAL A 95 42.92 -1.50 49.49
N GLU A 96 42.70 -0.21 49.75
CA GLU A 96 41.54 0.53 49.22
C GLU A 96 41.67 0.81 47.71
N ASP A 97 42.88 1.04 47.20
CA ASP A 97 43.12 1.13 45.75
C ASP A 97 42.78 -0.20 45.04
N LEU A 98 43.23 -1.32 45.62
CA LEU A 98 42.90 -2.65 45.11
C LEU A 98 41.38 -2.93 45.18
N ARG A 99 40.68 -2.45 46.22
CA ARG A 99 39.22 -2.55 46.31
C ARG A 99 38.53 -1.80 45.18
N ASN A 100 38.96 -0.57 44.89
CA ASN A 100 38.43 0.24 43.80
C ASN A 100 38.68 -0.44 42.44
N GLN A 101 39.88 -1.00 42.26
CA GLN A 101 40.23 -1.79 41.08
C GLN A 101 39.32 -3.02 40.95
N LEU A 102 39.11 -3.80 42.02
CA LEU A 102 38.22 -4.96 42.02
C LEU A 102 36.77 -4.58 41.73
N ALA A 103 36.29 -3.43 42.23
CA ALA A 103 34.97 -2.91 41.91
C ALA A 103 34.82 -2.60 40.41
N SER A 104 35.85 -2.02 39.79
CA SER A 104 35.88 -1.78 38.34
C SER A 104 35.88 -3.09 37.52
N LEU A 105 36.68 -4.07 37.94
CA LEU A 105 36.77 -5.38 37.30
C LEU A 105 35.46 -6.17 37.46
N ARG A 106 34.78 -6.06 38.61
CA ARG A 106 33.44 -6.62 38.84
C ARG A 106 32.42 -6.04 37.87
N ARG A 107 32.39 -4.71 37.68
CA ARG A 107 31.50 -4.08 36.69
C ARG A 107 31.81 -4.57 35.27
N SER A 108 33.08 -4.72 34.92
CA SER A 108 33.50 -5.26 33.61
C SER A 108 33.08 -6.72 33.41
N LEU A 109 33.15 -7.55 34.46
CA LEU A 109 32.68 -8.92 34.42
C LEU A 109 31.17 -8.99 34.24
N LEU A 110 30.40 -8.23 35.02
CA LEU A 110 28.94 -8.20 34.92
C LEU A 110 28.48 -7.75 33.52
N ARG A 111 29.08 -6.69 32.96
CA ARG A 111 28.81 -6.27 31.57
C ARG A 111 29.11 -7.37 30.55
N ARG A 112 30.17 -8.16 30.77
CA ARG A 112 30.52 -9.27 29.88
C ARG A 112 29.55 -10.44 30.02
N LEU A 113 29.09 -10.73 31.24
CA LEU A 113 28.06 -11.73 31.51
C LEU A 113 26.75 -11.33 30.84
N GLU A 114 26.30 -10.09 31.04
CA GLU A 114 25.10 -9.53 30.40
C GLU A 114 25.16 -9.63 28.88
N LYS A 115 26.27 -9.23 28.23
CA LYS A 115 26.46 -9.39 26.78
C LYS A 115 26.38 -10.84 26.30
N ARG A 116 26.89 -11.79 27.09
CA ARG A 116 26.80 -13.23 26.79
C ARG A 116 25.37 -13.73 26.94
N LEU A 117 24.71 -13.38 28.03
CA LEU A 117 23.33 -13.76 28.33
C LEU A 117 22.33 -13.11 27.38
N ALA A 118 22.62 -11.94 26.79
CA ALA A 118 21.77 -11.27 25.82
C ALA A 118 21.86 -11.85 24.40
N SER A 119 22.99 -12.46 24.02
CA SER A 119 23.21 -12.91 22.63
C SER A 119 22.69 -14.33 22.37
N ALA A 120 21.95 -14.52 21.29
CA ALA A 120 21.39 -15.82 20.92
C ALA A 120 22.47 -16.84 20.50
N LYS A 121 23.71 -16.40 20.25
CA LYS A 121 24.77 -17.19 19.60
C LYS A 121 25.44 -18.24 20.50
N TYR A 122 25.42 -18.03 21.81
CA TYR A 122 26.13 -18.88 22.77
C TYR A 122 25.38 -20.19 23.04
N ALA A 123 26.12 -21.27 23.22
CA ALA A 123 25.57 -22.59 23.53
C ALA A 123 25.04 -22.65 24.98
N ALA A 124 24.20 -23.65 25.26
CA ALA A 124 23.64 -23.84 26.60
C ALA A 124 24.73 -23.97 27.68
N ASP A 125 25.84 -24.66 27.39
CA ASP A 125 26.95 -24.84 28.34
C ASP A 125 27.67 -23.52 28.67
N GLU A 126 27.83 -22.63 27.69
CA GLU A 126 28.42 -21.31 27.90
C GLU A 126 27.48 -20.38 28.70
N ILE A 127 26.17 -20.53 28.51
CA ILE A 127 25.15 -19.83 29.30
C ILE A 127 25.15 -20.36 30.75
N ILE A 128 25.27 -21.68 30.95
CA ILE A 128 25.42 -22.30 32.26
C ILE A 128 26.68 -21.76 32.96
N GLU A 129 27.82 -21.70 32.26
CA GLU A 129 29.06 -21.11 32.79
C GLU A 129 28.85 -19.64 33.22
N ALA A 130 28.17 -18.85 32.39
CA ALA A 130 27.87 -17.45 32.68
C ALA A 130 26.94 -17.29 33.89
N LEU A 131 25.93 -18.15 34.05
CA LEU A 131 25.02 -18.14 35.19
C LEU A 131 25.72 -18.59 36.48
N ALA A 132 26.58 -19.60 36.41
CA ALA A 132 27.40 -20.02 37.55
C ALA A 132 28.35 -18.90 37.99
N ALA A 133 28.98 -18.20 37.04
CA ALA A 133 29.79 -17.02 37.31
C ALA A 133 28.96 -15.89 37.94
N TYR A 134 27.74 -15.65 37.45
CA TYR A 134 26.81 -14.67 38.01
C TYR A 134 26.49 -15.02 39.48
N CYS A 135 26.01 -16.22 39.77
CA CYS A 135 25.70 -16.69 41.13
C CYS A 135 26.87 -16.48 42.10
N LEU A 136 28.11 -16.82 41.70
CA LEU A 136 29.30 -16.63 42.54
C LEU A 136 29.59 -15.16 42.83
N THR A 137 29.41 -14.28 41.83
CA THR A 137 29.75 -12.86 41.97
C THR A 137 28.71 -12.09 42.76
N THR A 138 27.42 -12.35 42.56
CA THR A 138 26.32 -11.65 43.21
C THR A 138 25.80 -12.33 44.47
N SER A 139 26.27 -13.56 44.76
CA SER A 139 25.73 -14.42 45.82
C SER A 139 24.23 -14.72 45.63
N SER A 140 23.75 -14.71 44.38
CA SER A 140 22.36 -14.99 44.01
C SER A 140 22.02 -16.47 44.05
N SER A 141 20.74 -16.81 44.24
CA SER A 141 20.26 -18.18 44.10
C SER A 141 20.20 -18.63 42.63
N SER A 142 20.07 -19.93 42.39
CA SER A 142 19.85 -20.46 41.03
C SER A 142 18.61 -19.85 40.37
N ASP A 143 17.53 -19.64 41.13
CA ASP A 143 16.28 -19.07 40.60
C ASP A 143 16.42 -17.59 40.24
N ASP A 144 17.13 -16.82 41.07
CA ASP A 144 17.39 -15.41 40.79
C ASP A 144 18.27 -15.26 39.54
N ALA A 145 19.21 -16.17 39.33
CA ALA A 145 20.05 -16.18 38.12
C ALA A 145 19.24 -16.51 36.86
N ILE A 146 18.32 -17.47 36.94
CA ILE A 146 17.40 -17.79 35.82
C ILE A 146 16.45 -16.62 35.55
N ARG A 147 15.89 -15.99 36.59
CA ARG A 147 15.06 -14.78 36.43
C ARG A 147 15.84 -13.63 35.80
N TYR A 148 17.10 -13.43 36.20
CA TYR A 148 17.98 -12.44 35.58
C TYR A 148 18.25 -12.76 34.09
N PHE A 149 18.51 -14.02 33.75
CA PHE A 149 18.64 -14.44 32.35
C PHE A 149 17.39 -14.13 31.52
N HIS A 150 16.23 -14.51 32.03
CA HIS A 150 14.93 -14.23 31.42
C HIS A 150 14.68 -12.74 31.22
N GLN A 151 15.05 -11.90 32.19
CA GLN A 151 14.93 -10.45 32.08
C GLN A 151 15.87 -9.88 31.01
N VAL A 152 17.15 -10.26 31.02
CA VAL A 152 18.13 -9.81 30.01
C VAL A 152 17.71 -10.19 28.59
N ARG A 153 17.12 -11.38 28.42
CA ARG A 153 16.59 -11.84 27.13
C ARG A 153 15.34 -11.08 26.71
N LEU A 154 14.43 -10.82 27.65
CA LEU A 154 13.21 -10.04 27.41
C LEU A 154 13.54 -8.61 26.96
N ASP A 155 14.48 -7.96 27.65
CA ASP A 155 14.93 -6.61 27.30
C ASP A 155 15.69 -6.60 25.97
N GLY A 156 16.44 -7.66 25.68
CA GLY A 156 17.09 -7.86 24.37
C GLY A 156 16.10 -7.96 23.20
N ILE A 157 14.98 -8.66 23.37
CA ILE A 157 13.91 -8.76 22.35
C ILE A 157 13.30 -7.37 22.10
N GLY A 158 12.94 -6.64 23.16
CA GLY A 158 12.40 -5.29 23.03
C GLY A 158 13.38 -4.33 22.36
N GLY A 159 14.61 -4.27 22.84
CA GLY A 159 15.63 -3.34 22.33
C GLY A 159 16.03 -3.63 20.87
N GLN A 160 15.93 -4.86 20.38
CA GLN A 160 16.16 -5.18 18.97
C GLN A 160 15.04 -4.64 18.06
N LEU A 161 13.79 -4.69 18.52
CA LEU A 161 12.62 -4.26 17.75
C LEU A 161 12.41 -2.73 17.81
N GLU A 162 12.99 -2.04 18.79
CA GLU A 162 13.03 -0.58 18.84
C GLU A 162 14.00 0.03 17.80
N LEU A 163 14.96 -0.76 17.31
CA LEU A 163 15.91 -0.31 16.30
C LEU A 163 15.28 -0.38 14.90
N VAL A 164 15.30 0.76 14.19
CA VAL A 164 14.81 0.85 12.82
C VAL A 164 15.66 -0.04 11.92
N ASP A 165 15.02 -1.05 11.33
CA ASP A 165 15.65 -1.99 10.41
C ASP A 165 14.80 -2.20 9.15
N PRO A 166 15.28 -1.73 7.99
CA PRO A 166 14.58 -1.91 6.71
C PRO A 166 14.71 -3.34 6.15
N SER A 167 15.60 -4.19 6.69
CA SER A 167 15.82 -5.56 6.22
C SER A 167 14.90 -6.58 6.89
N GLY A 168 14.40 -6.27 8.08
CA GLY A 168 13.54 -7.16 8.88
C GLY A 168 14.33 -8.23 9.63
N GLU A 169 15.66 -8.18 9.58
CA GLU A 169 16.54 -9.09 10.30
C GLU A 169 16.34 -8.97 11.82
N ASN A 170 16.00 -7.79 12.34
CA ASN A 170 15.67 -7.58 13.75
C ASN A 170 14.44 -8.40 14.19
N VAL A 171 13.42 -8.54 13.33
CA VAL A 171 12.25 -9.38 13.62
C VAL A 171 12.66 -10.85 13.75
N LEU A 172 13.45 -11.34 12.80
CA LEU A 172 13.93 -12.73 12.80
C LEU A 172 14.89 -13.00 13.97
N ASN A 173 15.79 -12.07 14.27
CA ASN A 173 16.73 -12.19 15.38
C ASN A 173 16.03 -12.17 16.73
N SER A 174 14.99 -11.35 16.89
CA SER A 174 14.14 -11.31 18.08
C SER A 174 13.35 -12.61 18.28
N LEU A 175 12.74 -13.16 17.21
CA LEU A 175 12.05 -14.45 17.31
C LEU A 175 13.05 -15.59 17.59
N ARG A 176 14.22 -15.58 16.96
CA ARG A 176 15.30 -16.53 17.25
C ARG A 176 15.76 -16.45 18.70
N LEU A 177 15.84 -15.24 19.25
CA LEU A 177 16.18 -14.98 20.64
C LEU A 177 15.09 -15.54 21.58
N TYR A 178 13.82 -15.35 21.25
CA TYR A 178 12.68 -15.93 21.96
C TYR A 178 12.75 -17.46 22.00
N VAL A 179 12.81 -18.11 20.83
CA VAL A 179 12.88 -19.58 20.69
C VAL A 179 14.07 -20.16 21.44
N ARG A 180 15.28 -19.62 21.21
CA ARG A 180 16.49 -20.11 21.89
C ARG A 180 16.45 -19.92 23.40
N THR A 181 15.78 -18.88 23.90
CA THR A 181 15.63 -18.68 25.35
C THR A 181 14.78 -19.77 25.97
N LEU A 182 13.70 -20.18 25.33
CA LEU A 182 12.83 -21.26 25.81
C LEU A 182 13.53 -22.62 25.77
N GLN A 183 14.20 -22.94 24.66
CA GLN A 183 15.02 -24.16 24.53
C GLN A 183 16.14 -24.21 25.57
N THR A 184 16.86 -23.10 25.76
CA THR A 184 17.93 -23.02 26.78
C THR A 184 17.35 -23.15 28.18
N SER A 185 16.20 -22.52 28.47
CA SER A 185 15.55 -22.61 29.79
C SER A 185 15.16 -24.05 30.14
N LYS A 186 14.70 -24.84 29.16
CA LYS A 186 14.46 -26.28 29.33
C LYS A 186 15.73 -27.02 29.77
N ILE A 187 16.88 -26.70 29.17
CA ILE A 187 18.18 -27.30 29.51
C ILE A 187 18.70 -26.81 30.87
N LEU A 188 18.50 -25.54 31.21
CA LEU A 188 18.92 -24.98 32.50
C LEU A 188 18.16 -25.61 33.67
N LEU A 189 16.86 -25.83 33.48
CA LEU A 189 15.96 -26.39 34.48
C LEU A 189 15.99 -27.93 34.53
N SER A 190 16.66 -28.62 33.59
CA SER A 190 16.80 -30.09 33.58
C SER A 190 17.92 -30.64 34.48
N ARG A 191 18.23 -29.95 35.59
CA ARG A 191 19.31 -30.22 36.58
C ARG A 191 20.74 -29.86 36.15
N ARG A 192 21.03 -29.61 34.86
CA ARG A 192 22.40 -29.30 34.40
C ARG A 192 23.02 -28.08 35.10
N LEU A 193 22.25 -27.01 35.33
CA LEU A 193 22.74 -25.86 36.10
C LEU A 193 22.98 -26.21 37.57
N SER A 194 22.08 -26.99 38.18
CA SER A 194 22.22 -27.46 39.56
C SER A 194 23.49 -28.31 39.73
N ASP A 195 23.82 -29.16 38.75
CA ASP A 195 25.01 -30.00 38.77
C ASP A 195 26.31 -29.19 38.69
N VAL A 196 26.35 -28.13 37.87
CA VAL A 196 27.51 -27.24 37.81
C VAL A 196 27.67 -26.46 39.11
N LEU A 197 26.56 -25.96 39.67
CA LEU A 197 26.57 -25.24 40.94
C LEU A 197 26.89 -26.15 42.14
N SER A 198 26.51 -27.43 42.11
CA SER A 198 26.85 -28.40 43.16
C SER A 198 28.33 -28.78 43.12
N LYS A 199 28.92 -28.91 41.93
CA LYS A 199 30.39 -29.09 41.77
C LYS A 199 31.17 -27.92 42.35
N LEU A 200 30.67 -26.68 42.24
CA LEU A 200 31.30 -25.50 42.85
C LEU A 200 31.25 -25.51 44.39
N LYS A 201 30.30 -26.21 44.99
CA LYS A 201 30.20 -26.38 46.46
C LYS A 201 31.07 -27.50 47.01
N ALA A 202 31.48 -28.44 46.17
CA ALA A 202 32.09 -29.69 46.61
C ALA A 202 33.51 -29.51 47.17
N ARG A 203 34.21 -28.42 46.83
CA ARG A 203 35.62 -28.19 47.17
C ARG A 203 35.88 -26.72 47.50
N PRO A 204 36.84 -26.41 48.40
CA PRO A 204 37.28 -25.04 48.63
C PRO A 204 37.86 -24.41 47.37
N LEU A 205 37.57 -23.12 47.11
CA LEU A 205 37.94 -22.46 45.85
C LEU A 205 39.45 -22.51 45.57
N LEU A 206 40.30 -22.30 46.58
CA LEU A 206 41.76 -22.33 46.43
C LEU A 206 42.32 -23.73 46.09
N THR A 207 41.52 -24.77 46.26
CA THR A 207 41.88 -26.16 45.90
C THR A 207 41.40 -26.56 44.51
N ASP A 208 40.66 -25.69 43.82
CA ASP A 208 40.13 -25.92 42.48
C ASP A 208 41.29 -26.07 41.46
N PRO A 209 41.29 -27.13 40.62
CA PRO A 209 42.34 -27.35 39.63
C PRO A 209 42.50 -26.17 38.65
N GLU A 210 41.42 -25.47 38.30
CA GLU A 210 41.48 -24.32 37.38
C GLU A 210 42.17 -23.10 37.99
N ILE A 211 42.16 -22.99 39.32
CA ILE A 211 42.86 -21.91 40.04
C ILE A 211 44.30 -22.31 40.31
N ARG A 212 44.56 -23.59 40.60
CA ARG A 212 45.91 -24.13 40.82
C ARG A 212 46.77 -24.15 39.57
N SER A 213 46.16 -24.26 38.39
CA SER A 213 46.86 -24.18 37.11
C SER A 213 47.32 -22.77 36.73
N LEU A 214 46.95 -21.74 37.50
CA LEU A 214 47.40 -20.37 37.28
C LEU A 214 48.76 -20.15 37.96
N ASP A 215 49.84 -20.32 37.19
CA ASP A 215 51.21 -20.08 37.65
C ASP A 215 51.40 -18.65 38.21
N ASP A 216 50.68 -17.68 37.65
CA ASP A 216 50.72 -16.26 38.06
C ASP A 216 50.39 -16.03 39.57
N LEU A 217 49.66 -16.95 40.21
CA LEU A 217 49.21 -16.81 41.59
C LEU A 217 50.22 -17.28 42.65
N ASP A 218 51.25 -18.05 42.27
CA ASP A 218 52.27 -18.62 43.19
C ASP A 218 51.68 -19.27 44.46
N LEU A 219 50.58 -20.03 44.31
CA LEU A 219 49.86 -20.63 45.45
C LEU A 219 50.72 -21.58 46.30
N GLY A 220 51.78 -22.17 45.74
CA GLY A 220 52.73 -22.98 46.50
C GLY A 220 53.55 -22.18 47.54
N VAL A 221 53.75 -20.88 47.29
CA VAL A 221 54.48 -19.97 48.18
C VAL A 221 53.51 -19.13 49.00
N LEU A 222 52.54 -18.48 48.35
CA LEU A 222 51.62 -17.54 49.00
C LEU A 222 50.45 -18.24 49.71
N GLY A 223 50.05 -19.43 49.26
CA GLY A 223 48.91 -20.17 49.82
C GLY A 223 49.08 -20.58 51.28
N ARG A 224 50.32 -20.76 51.76
CA ARG A 224 50.62 -21.10 53.17
C ARG A 224 50.34 -19.97 54.16
N TRP A 225 50.27 -18.74 53.67
CA TRP A 225 50.12 -17.51 54.46
C TRP A 225 48.66 -17.00 54.46
N VAL A 226 47.77 -17.71 53.78
CA VAL A 226 46.35 -17.38 53.68
C VAL A 226 45.62 -17.81 54.96
N ALA A 227 44.76 -16.94 55.48
CA ALA A 227 43.94 -17.26 56.65
C ALA A 227 43.09 -18.53 56.42
N ALA A 228 42.86 -19.30 57.49
CA ALA A 228 42.09 -20.55 57.43
C ALA A 228 40.69 -20.37 56.81
N ASP A 229 40.05 -19.23 57.09
CA ASP A 229 38.74 -18.87 56.54
C ASP A 229 38.73 -18.75 55.01
N VAL A 230 39.84 -18.31 54.41
CA VAL A 230 39.98 -18.16 52.96
C VAL A 230 40.43 -19.48 52.33
N ASN A 231 41.32 -20.23 53.01
CA ASN A 231 41.81 -21.53 52.53
C ASN A 231 40.70 -22.60 52.48
N ASN A 232 39.82 -22.61 53.47
CA ASN A 232 38.71 -23.56 53.58
C ASN A 232 37.39 -23.03 53.01
N PHE A 233 37.40 -21.89 52.32
CA PHE A 233 36.17 -21.27 51.82
C PHE A 233 35.51 -22.09 50.70
N THR A 234 34.32 -22.59 50.97
CA THR A 234 33.39 -23.16 49.99
C THR A 234 32.23 -22.18 49.74
N PRO A 235 31.94 -21.80 48.48
CA PRO A 235 30.87 -20.87 48.19
C PRO A 235 29.51 -21.47 48.55
N TRP A 236 28.68 -20.72 49.26
CA TRP A 236 27.30 -21.10 49.51
C TRP A 236 26.38 -20.45 48.47
N ILE A 237 25.68 -21.28 47.70
CA ILE A 237 24.70 -20.86 46.67
C ILE A 237 23.40 -21.59 46.97
N LYS A 238 22.27 -20.90 47.08
CA LYS A 238 20.98 -21.59 47.24
C LYS A 238 20.64 -22.32 45.93
N LEU A 239 20.49 -23.64 46.00
CA LEU A 239 20.03 -24.48 44.90
C LEU A 239 18.54 -24.72 45.09
N SER A 240 17.76 -24.43 44.06
CA SER A 240 16.36 -24.81 44.02
C SER A 240 16.22 -26.02 43.09
N GLU A 241 15.74 -27.14 43.63
CA GLU A 241 15.40 -28.31 42.84
C GLU A 241 13.94 -28.18 42.42
N LEU A 242 13.70 -27.77 41.17
CA LEU A 242 12.35 -27.70 40.63
C LEU A 242 11.94 -29.08 40.11
N SER A 243 10.68 -29.45 40.35
CA SER A 243 10.05 -30.58 39.66
C SER A 243 9.95 -30.27 38.16
N LYS A 244 9.82 -31.31 37.32
CA LYS A 244 9.62 -31.12 35.87
C LYS A 244 8.40 -30.21 35.58
N SER A 245 7.30 -30.41 36.33
CA SER A 245 6.10 -29.59 36.19
C SER A 245 6.30 -28.12 36.59
N ASP A 246 7.13 -27.84 37.60
CA ASP A 246 7.39 -26.46 38.03
C ASP A 246 8.36 -25.75 37.08
N ALA A 247 9.29 -26.51 36.48
CA ALA A 247 10.16 -26.01 35.42
C ALA A 247 9.33 -25.58 34.20
N GLU A 248 8.39 -26.42 33.75
CA GLU A 248 7.51 -26.08 32.63
C GLU A 248 6.62 -24.87 32.93
N LYS A 249 6.04 -24.78 34.13
CA LYS A 249 5.26 -23.61 34.55
C LYS A 249 6.08 -22.33 34.50
N THR A 250 7.32 -22.38 34.98
CA THR A 250 8.25 -21.23 34.97
C THR A 250 8.54 -20.77 33.54
N ILE A 251 8.80 -21.71 32.63
CA ILE A 251 9.03 -21.40 31.21
C ILE A 251 7.78 -20.79 30.59
N LYS A 252 6.61 -21.40 30.81
CA LYS A 252 5.32 -20.91 30.28
C LYS A 252 5.00 -19.51 30.79
N GLN A 253 5.21 -19.25 32.07
CA GLN A 253 4.99 -17.94 32.71
C GLN A 253 5.84 -16.82 32.10
N TRP A 254 7.08 -17.11 31.70
CA TRP A 254 7.92 -16.15 30.98
C TRP A 254 7.55 -16.03 29.50
N SER A 255 7.19 -17.15 28.86
CA SER A 255 6.99 -17.21 27.40
C SER A 255 5.85 -16.34 26.88
N LYS A 256 4.79 -16.11 27.68
CA LYS A 256 3.66 -15.27 27.28
C LYS A 256 4.03 -13.78 27.23
N PRO A 257 4.45 -13.13 28.33
CA PRO A 257 4.81 -11.71 28.30
C PRO A 257 6.00 -11.41 27.37
N ALA A 258 6.92 -12.36 27.19
CA ALA A 258 8.00 -12.22 26.22
C ALA A 258 7.51 -12.22 24.77
N PHE A 259 6.50 -13.04 24.48
CA PHE A 259 5.88 -13.08 23.17
C PHE A 259 5.01 -11.84 22.91
N ASP A 260 4.25 -11.38 23.91
CA ASP A 260 3.47 -10.14 23.80
C ASP A 260 4.39 -8.95 23.49
N ARG A 261 5.52 -8.82 24.19
CA ARG A 261 6.54 -7.78 23.91
C ARG A 261 7.14 -7.91 22.50
N PHE A 262 7.33 -9.14 22.02
CA PHE A 262 7.76 -9.40 20.65
C PHE A 262 6.71 -8.92 19.64
N LEU A 263 5.43 -9.23 19.85
CA LEU A 263 4.35 -8.82 18.95
C LEU A 263 4.20 -7.30 18.89
N ASP A 264 4.24 -6.62 20.04
CA ASP A 264 4.15 -5.16 20.11
C ASP A 264 5.31 -4.48 19.36
N GLY A 265 6.54 -4.96 19.59
CA GLY A 265 7.72 -4.47 18.87
C GLY A 265 7.66 -4.77 17.37
N CYS A 266 7.15 -5.94 16.99
CA CYS A 266 6.96 -6.29 15.58
C CYS A 266 5.92 -5.38 14.92
N ARG A 267 4.77 -5.13 15.56
CA ARG A 267 3.78 -4.17 15.04
C ARG A 267 4.44 -2.81 14.80
N GLY A 268 5.19 -2.30 15.77
CA GLY A 268 5.91 -1.03 15.64
C GLY A 268 6.99 -1.01 14.54
N THR A 269 7.67 -2.13 14.29
CA THR A 269 8.67 -2.24 13.21
C THR A 269 7.99 -2.30 11.84
N LEU A 270 6.91 -3.08 11.73
CA LEU A 270 6.24 -3.36 10.45
C LEU A 270 5.39 -2.20 9.95
N THR A 271 4.99 -1.22 10.78
CA THR A 271 4.26 -0.03 10.32
C THR A 271 5.01 0.78 9.25
N ASN A 272 6.34 0.70 9.20
CA ASN A 272 7.15 1.43 8.22
C ASN A 272 7.38 0.65 6.91
N TRP A 273 6.86 -0.58 6.81
CA TRP A 273 7.09 -1.45 5.65
C TRP A 273 6.07 -1.21 4.55
N LEU A 274 6.51 -0.66 3.41
CA LEU A 274 5.64 -0.35 2.27
C LEU A 274 5.61 -1.44 1.19
N ASP A 275 6.66 -2.25 1.10
CA ASP A 275 6.85 -3.24 0.04
C ASP A 275 6.12 -4.55 0.38
N PHE A 276 5.03 -4.83 -0.34
CA PHE A 276 4.18 -6.01 -0.13
C PHE A 276 4.95 -7.33 -0.31
N SER A 277 5.75 -7.43 -1.38
CA SER A 277 6.50 -8.65 -1.72
C SER A 277 7.58 -8.95 -0.67
N LYS A 278 8.33 -7.93 -0.25
CA LYS A 278 9.32 -8.10 0.82
C LYS A 278 8.67 -8.48 2.14
N LEU A 279 7.52 -7.90 2.48
CA LEU A 279 6.80 -8.25 3.70
C LEU A 279 6.30 -9.71 3.68
N LEU A 280 5.81 -10.21 2.54
CA LEU A 280 5.47 -11.62 2.37
C LEU A 280 6.69 -12.54 2.55
N SER A 281 7.86 -12.15 2.04
CA SER A 281 9.09 -12.91 2.24
C SER A 281 9.52 -12.96 3.71
N LEU A 282 9.40 -11.85 4.44
CA LEU A 282 9.69 -11.78 5.87
C LEU A 282 8.69 -12.61 6.68
N ARG A 283 7.39 -12.53 6.35
CA ARG A 283 6.34 -13.39 6.93
C ARG A 283 6.70 -14.86 6.76
N LYS A 284 7.09 -15.26 5.54
CA LYS A 284 7.49 -16.64 5.24
C LYS A 284 8.66 -17.08 6.13
N GLN A 285 9.76 -16.32 6.15
CA GLN A 285 10.95 -16.66 6.95
C GLN A 285 10.65 -16.72 8.46
N THR A 286 9.77 -15.84 8.94
CA THR A 286 9.38 -15.80 10.36
C THR A 286 8.55 -17.02 10.75
N LEU A 287 7.59 -17.41 9.90
CA LEU A 287 6.80 -18.63 10.08
C LEU A 287 7.67 -19.88 9.97
N GLU A 288 8.58 -19.96 8.98
CA GLU A 288 9.51 -21.09 8.85
C GLU A 288 10.38 -21.26 10.10
N LEU A 289 10.88 -20.17 10.67
CA LEU A 289 11.69 -20.20 11.90
C LEU A 289 10.89 -20.74 13.09
N TRP A 290 9.62 -20.35 13.22
CA TRP A 290 8.75 -20.84 14.29
C TRP A 290 8.38 -22.32 14.07
N LEU A 291 7.89 -22.67 12.88
CA LEU A 291 7.40 -24.03 12.58
C LEU A 291 8.52 -25.08 12.70
N SER A 292 9.73 -24.77 12.23
CA SER A 292 10.89 -25.66 12.34
C SER A 292 11.38 -25.89 13.78
N SER A 293 11.00 -25.01 14.72
CA SER A 293 11.42 -25.11 16.13
C SER A 293 10.29 -25.47 17.08
N ARG A 294 9.06 -25.62 16.56
CA ARG A 294 7.82 -25.81 17.31
C ARG A 294 7.86 -27.00 18.27
N SER A 295 8.14 -28.20 17.76
CA SER A 295 8.18 -29.47 18.51
C SER A 295 9.18 -29.44 19.68
N SER A 296 10.31 -28.76 19.47
CA SER A 296 11.41 -28.71 20.45
C SER A 296 11.21 -27.66 21.56
N THR A 297 10.26 -26.74 21.40
CA THR A 297 10.23 -25.49 22.19
C THR A 297 9.04 -25.44 23.17
N PRO A 298 9.28 -25.52 24.49
CA PRO A 298 8.20 -25.42 25.48
C PRO A 298 7.69 -23.97 25.58
N THR A 299 6.45 -23.75 25.15
CA THR A 299 5.81 -22.41 25.12
C THR A 299 4.47 -22.40 25.87
N HIS A 300 3.91 -21.21 26.13
CA HIS A 300 2.60 -21.04 26.75
C HIS A 300 1.47 -21.68 25.93
N SER A 301 1.52 -21.53 24.60
CA SER A 301 0.67 -22.24 23.65
C SER A 301 1.30 -22.12 22.26
N SER A 302 1.53 -23.26 21.61
CA SER A 302 2.10 -23.25 20.26
C SER A 302 1.18 -22.61 19.22
N LEU A 303 -0.14 -22.74 19.42
CA LEU A 303 -1.16 -22.19 18.54
C LEU A 303 -1.21 -20.67 18.68
N GLN A 304 -1.20 -20.15 19.92
CA GLN A 304 -1.22 -18.70 20.17
C GLN A 304 0.00 -18.00 19.59
N VAL A 305 1.18 -18.64 19.62
CA VAL A 305 2.38 -18.10 18.96
C VAL A 305 2.21 -18.02 17.45
N LEU A 306 1.66 -19.07 16.82
CA LEU A 306 1.40 -19.09 15.39
C LEU A 306 0.39 -18.00 14.98
N GLU A 307 -0.74 -17.90 15.68
CA GLU A 307 -1.77 -16.88 15.44
C GLU A 307 -1.26 -15.46 15.70
N GLY A 308 -0.43 -15.27 16.73
CA GLY A 308 0.21 -13.98 17.00
C GLY A 308 1.09 -13.52 15.85
N ILE A 309 1.94 -14.40 15.31
CA ILE A 309 2.77 -14.09 14.14
C ILE A 309 1.86 -13.80 12.93
N ARG A 310 0.90 -14.68 12.63
CA ARG A 310 -0.02 -14.52 11.49
C ARG A 310 -0.77 -13.19 11.55
N SER A 311 -1.36 -12.86 12.69
CA SER A 311 -2.14 -11.62 12.86
C SER A 311 -1.30 -10.38 12.62
N VAL A 312 -0.11 -10.28 13.21
CA VAL A 312 0.76 -9.09 13.05
C VAL A 312 1.16 -8.86 11.59
N PHE A 313 1.53 -9.91 10.86
CA PHE A 313 1.86 -9.78 9.44
C PHE A 313 0.63 -9.53 8.57
N ASN A 314 -0.46 -10.28 8.77
CA ASN A 314 -1.68 -10.14 7.97
C ASN A 314 -2.32 -8.77 8.18
N ASP A 315 -2.30 -8.21 9.39
CA ASP A 315 -2.79 -6.86 9.69
C ASP A 315 -2.02 -5.81 8.89
N ARG A 316 -0.68 -5.89 8.83
CA ARG A 316 0.12 -4.97 8.03
C ARG A 316 -0.10 -5.17 6.53
N LEU A 317 -0.15 -6.42 6.06
CA LEU A 317 -0.41 -6.74 4.65
C LEU A 317 -1.77 -6.17 4.20
N LYS A 318 -2.83 -6.33 5.02
CA LYS A 318 -4.13 -5.69 4.80
C LYS A 318 -4.03 -4.18 4.74
N GLY A 319 -3.23 -3.57 5.62
CA GLY A 319 -2.94 -2.13 5.59
C GLY A 319 -2.34 -1.68 4.26
N ILE A 320 -1.32 -2.39 3.76
CA ILE A 320 -0.68 -2.09 2.46
C ILE A 320 -1.68 -2.24 1.31
N LEU A 321 -2.50 -3.31 1.30
CA LEU A 321 -3.53 -3.51 0.26
C LEU A 321 -4.55 -2.36 0.27
N SER A 322 -4.95 -1.87 1.45
CA SER A 322 -5.83 -0.70 1.58
C SER A 322 -5.16 0.57 1.07
N GLU A 323 -3.89 0.80 1.40
CA GLU A 323 -3.11 1.94 0.91
C GLU A 323 -2.96 1.90 -0.62
N GLN A 324 -2.66 0.74 -1.20
CA GLN A 324 -2.57 0.54 -2.64
C GLN A 324 -3.90 0.77 -3.34
N ALA A 325 -5.00 0.21 -2.82
CA ALA A 325 -6.34 0.44 -3.38
C ALA A 325 -6.71 1.93 -3.39
N LYS A 326 -6.42 2.65 -2.30
CA LYS A 326 -6.65 4.11 -2.19
C LYS A 326 -5.86 4.95 -3.18
N THR A 327 -4.76 4.45 -3.77
CA THR A 327 -4.04 5.20 -4.81
C THR A 327 -4.89 5.46 -6.06
N LEU A 328 -6.05 4.79 -6.22
CA LEU A 328 -7.07 5.13 -7.22
C LEU A 328 -7.54 6.59 -7.10
N ASP A 329 -7.45 7.21 -5.91
CA ASP A 329 -7.77 8.64 -5.73
C ASP A 329 -6.90 9.54 -6.61
N VAL A 330 -5.67 9.12 -6.95
CA VAL A 330 -4.78 9.87 -7.85
C VAL A 330 -5.37 9.95 -9.27
N PHE A 331 -6.09 8.92 -9.71
CA PHE A 331 -6.86 8.95 -10.96
C PHE A 331 -8.02 9.93 -10.87
N GLY A 332 -8.81 9.89 -9.78
CA GLY A 332 -9.91 10.83 -9.54
C GLY A 332 -9.45 12.29 -9.50
N GLN A 333 -8.36 12.57 -8.78
CA GLN A 333 -7.70 13.88 -8.77
C GLN A 333 -7.17 14.27 -10.16
N GLY A 334 -6.68 13.30 -10.94
CA GLY A 334 -6.32 13.49 -12.34
C GLY A 334 -7.49 14.01 -13.18
N VAL A 335 -8.67 13.41 -13.04
CA VAL A 335 -9.89 13.86 -13.72
C VAL A 335 -10.30 15.26 -13.24
N ALA A 336 -10.34 15.49 -11.92
CA ALA A 336 -10.73 16.78 -11.34
C ALA A 336 -9.78 17.93 -11.78
N SER A 337 -8.47 17.68 -11.80
CA SER A 337 -7.46 18.64 -12.27
C SER A 337 -7.58 18.89 -13.78
N GLY A 338 -7.89 17.87 -14.57
CA GLY A 338 -8.16 17.99 -16.01
C GLY A 338 -9.37 18.88 -16.30
N VAL A 339 -10.48 18.67 -15.57
CA VAL A 339 -11.71 19.47 -15.71
C VAL A 339 -11.51 20.92 -15.28
N SER A 340 -10.87 21.16 -14.13
CA SER A 340 -10.67 22.51 -13.58
C SER A 340 -9.73 23.40 -14.41
N HIS A 341 -8.73 22.82 -15.05
CA HIS A 341 -7.74 23.55 -15.86
C HIS A 341 -7.96 23.38 -17.37
N TRP A 342 -9.18 23.03 -17.77
CA TRP A 342 -9.53 22.80 -19.16
C TRP A 342 -9.43 24.09 -19.99
N GLY A 343 -9.89 25.23 -19.44
CA GLY A 343 -9.79 26.52 -20.14
C GLY A 343 -8.37 27.08 -20.31
N ASP A 344 -7.39 26.59 -19.54
CA ASP A 344 -6.05 27.16 -19.46
C ASP A 344 -5.07 26.56 -20.48
N ARG A 345 -5.44 25.45 -21.15
CA ARG A 345 -4.55 24.68 -22.02
C ARG A 345 -5.08 24.56 -23.44
N ALA A 346 -4.14 24.54 -24.39
CA ALA A 346 -4.45 24.19 -25.76
C ALA A 346 -4.62 22.67 -25.86
N HIS A 347 -5.83 22.22 -26.14
CA HIS A 347 -6.13 20.80 -26.36
C HIS A 347 -5.89 20.43 -27.82
N THR A 348 -5.13 19.36 -28.06
CA THR A 348 -5.04 18.75 -29.38
C THR A 348 -6.40 18.23 -29.80
N ALA A 349 -6.91 18.71 -30.93
CA ALA A 349 -8.14 18.21 -31.50
C ALA A 349 -8.03 16.70 -31.78
N SER A 350 -9.14 15.97 -31.61
CA SER A 350 -9.19 14.54 -31.89
C SER A 350 -8.73 14.25 -33.31
N GLN A 351 -7.72 13.38 -33.45
CA GLN A 351 -7.07 13.08 -34.72
C GLN A 351 -7.93 12.13 -35.56
N SER A 352 -8.08 12.43 -36.85
CA SER A 352 -8.81 11.57 -37.78
C SER A 352 -8.07 10.23 -37.99
N LEU A 353 -8.84 9.14 -38.14
CA LEU A 353 -8.29 7.85 -38.61
C LEU A 353 -7.68 7.94 -40.01
N TRP A 354 -8.03 8.97 -40.78
CA TRP A 354 -7.58 9.18 -42.15
C TRP A 354 -6.50 10.26 -42.26
N ALA A 355 -5.89 10.68 -41.15
CA ALA A 355 -4.82 11.66 -41.20
C ALA A 355 -3.52 11.06 -41.77
N GLU A 356 -2.79 11.88 -42.51
CA GLU A 356 -1.56 11.53 -43.26
C GLU A 356 -0.49 10.89 -42.35
N ASP A 357 -0.46 11.30 -41.09
CA ASP A 357 0.49 10.85 -40.07
C ASP A 357 0.35 9.35 -39.70
N LEU A 358 -0.87 8.82 -39.70
CA LEU A 358 -1.15 7.41 -39.44
C LEU A 358 -0.90 6.52 -40.66
N ILE A 359 -1.12 7.07 -41.84
CA ILE A 359 -0.88 6.39 -43.13
C ILE A 359 0.63 6.28 -43.40
N SER A 360 1.42 7.25 -42.92
CA SER A 360 2.87 7.32 -43.07
C SER A 360 3.66 6.67 -41.92
N LEU A 361 2.98 6.03 -40.97
CA LEU A 361 3.62 5.45 -39.79
C LEU A 361 4.47 4.23 -40.15
N ASP A 362 5.66 4.11 -39.59
CA ASP A 362 6.58 3.01 -39.91
C ASP A 362 6.05 1.65 -39.38
N TYR A 363 5.95 0.68 -40.29
CA TYR A 363 5.46 -0.68 -40.02
C TYR A 363 6.58 -1.68 -39.71
N SER A 364 7.84 -1.28 -39.81
CA SER A 364 9.03 -2.14 -39.70
C SER A 364 9.06 -2.98 -38.40
N ASN A 365 8.59 -2.43 -37.28
CA ASN A 365 8.50 -3.11 -35.98
C ASN A 365 7.14 -3.80 -35.74
N GLY A 366 6.72 -4.66 -36.68
CA GLY A 366 5.56 -5.55 -36.49
C GLY A 366 4.21 -4.85 -36.34
N SER A 367 4.06 -3.63 -36.88
CA SER A 367 2.84 -2.80 -36.83
C SER A 367 2.29 -2.48 -35.43
N ALA A 368 3.03 -2.74 -34.36
CA ALA A 368 2.53 -2.54 -32.98
C ALA A 368 2.17 -1.07 -32.70
N ALA A 369 3.05 -0.14 -33.10
CA ALA A 369 2.81 1.30 -32.99
C ALA A 369 1.58 1.75 -33.81
N PHE A 370 1.42 1.20 -35.03
CA PHE A 370 0.24 1.47 -35.85
C PHE A 370 -1.05 0.96 -35.19
N LYS A 371 -1.08 -0.27 -34.68
CA LYS A 371 -2.24 -0.82 -33.96
C LYS A 371 -2.58 0.05 -32.74
N GLN A 372 -1.58 0.44 -31.98
CA GLN A 372 -1.77 1.31 -30.81
C GLN A 372 -2.35 2.67 -31.22
N ALA A 373 -1.80 3.32 -32.26
CA ALA A 373 -2.29 4.59 -32.77
C ALA A 373 -3.75 4.49 -33.30
N VAL A 374 -4.09 3.41 -34.03
CA VAL A 374 -5.47 3.15 -34.47
C VAL A 374 -6.39 2.98 -33.25
N THR A 375 -5.99 2.18 -32.25
CA THR A 375 -6.81 1.99 -31.04
C THR A 375 -6.98 3.28 -30.25
N HIS A 376 -5.94 4.11 -30.12
CA HIS A 376 -6.02 5.40 -29.44
C HIS A 376 -7.03 6.32 -30.12
N ARG A 377 -6.97 6.44 -31.45
CA ARG A 377 -7.91 7.26 -32.24
C ARG A 377 -9.35 6.74 -32.18
N LEU A 378 -9.53 5.41 -32.30
CA LEU A 378 -10.86 4.80 -32.24
C LEU A 378 -11.52 4.95 -30.87
N LEU A 379 -10.73 4.88 -29.80
CA LEU A 379 -11.19 5.03 -28.42
C LEU A 379 -11.23 6.49 -27.96
N GLY A 380 -10.79 7.45 -28.78
CA GLY A 380 -10.71 8.86 -28.42
C GLY A 380 -9.72 9.14 -27.28
N ARG A 381 -8.63 8.38 -27.21
CA ARG A 381 -7.53 8.59 -26.25
C ARG A 381 -6.65 9.74 -26.74
N ASP A 382 -7.10 10.94 -26.44
CA ASP A 382 -6.33 12.17 -26.64
C ASP A 382 -5.22 12.26 -25.57
N ASP A 383 -4.24 13.16 -25.73
CA ASP A 383 -3.09 13.28 -24.81
C ASP A 383 -3.54 13.50 -23.35
N ASP A 384 -4.55 14.33 -23.14
CA ASP A 384 -5.13 14.60 -21.80
C ASP A 384 -5.78 13.34 -21.19
N VAL A 385 -6.49 12.56 -22.00
CA VAL A 385 -7.15 11.32 -21.57
C VAL A 385 -6.10 10.25 -21.26
N SER A 386 -5.06 10.15 -22.09
CA SER A 386 -3.97 9.20 -21.93
C SER A 386 -3.19 9.48 -20.64
N ALA A 387 -2.84 10.74 -20.37
CA ALA A 387 -2.12 11.13 -19.15
C ALA A 387 -2.88 10.77 -17.86
N VAL A 388 -4.21 10.86 -17.86
CA VAL A 388 -5.03 10.45 -16.71
C VAL A 388 -5.20 8.93 -16.67
N LEU A 389 -5.39 8.27 -17.81
CA LEU A 389 -5.51 6.80 -17.87
C LEU A 389 -4.23 6.07 -17.48
N GLU A 390 -3.05 6.63 -17.72
CA GLU A 390 -1.78 6.04 -17.24
C GLU A 390 -1.79 5.83 -15.72
N LYS A 391 -2.39 6.76 -14.97
CA LYS A 391 -2.56 6.64 -13.51
C LYS A 391 -3.48 5.46 -13.15
N TYR A 392 -4.55 5.27 -13.90
CA TYR A 392 -5.47 4.14 -13.71
C TYR A 392 -4.83 2.80 -14.05
N HIS A 393 -4.12 2.70 -15.17
CA HIS A 393 -3.43 1.46 -15.56
C HIS A 393 -2.28 1.13 -14.59
N GLY A 394 -1.55 2.15 -14.11
CA GLY A 394 -0.53 1.97 -13.07
C GLY A 394 -1.11 1.43 -11.77
N TRP A 395 -2.26 1.96 -11.33
CA TRP A 395 -3.01 1.41 -10.20
C TRP A 395 -3.44 -0.04 -10.44
N LEU A 396 -4.01 -0.35 -11.61
CA LEU A 396 -4.48 -1.68 -11.95
C LEU A 396 -3.34 -2.71 -11.93
N SER A 397 -2.17 -2.36 -12.48
CA SER A 397 -0.96 -3.22 -12.45
C SER A 397 -0.54 -3.55 -11.02
N VAL A 398 -0.53 -2.56 -10.11
CA VAL A 398 -0.17 -2.79 -8.70
C VAL A 398 -1.16 -3.73 -8.01
N ILE A 399 -2.45 -3.61 -8.30
CA ILE A 399 -3.48 -4.51 -7.75
C ILE A 399 -3.32 -5.93 -8.29
N GLU A 400 -3.02 -6.09 -9.58
CA GLU A 400 -2.77 -7.40 -10.19
C GLU A 400 -1.51 -8.06 -9.63
N GLU A 401 -0.41 -7.32 -9.44
CA GLU A 401 0.81 -7.80 -8.80
C GLU A 401 0.57 -8.27 -7.36
N SER A 402 -0.22 -7.51 -6.60
CA SER A 402 -0.61 -7.89 -5.23
C SER A 402 -1.49 -9.15 -5.23
N ARG A 403 -2.43 -9.28 -6.16
CA ARG A 403 -3.25 -10.50 -6.34
C ARG A 403 -2.37 -11.71 -6.64
N GLU A 404 -1.49 -11.61 -7.61
CA GLU A 404 -0.58 -12.70 -7.99
C GLU A 404 0.33 -13.11 -6.82
N SER A 405 0.80 -12.14 -6.04
CA SER A 405 1.58 -12.38 -4.83
C SER A 405 0.77 -13.12 -3.75
N ILE A 406 -0.51 -12.79 -3.57
CA ILE A 406 -1.43 -13.51 -2.65
C ILE A 406 -1.67 -14.94 -3.15
N ASP A 407 -1.86 -15.12 -4.45
CA ASP A 407 -2.09 -16.42 -5.06
C ASP A 407 -0.86 -17.33 -4.96
N GLY A 408 0.34 -16.74 -5.04
CA GLY A 408 1.61 -17.41 -4.79
C GLY A 408 1.73 -18.01 -3.39
N LEU A 409 1.01 -17.50 -2.39
CA LEU A 409 1.05 -18.05 -1.02
C LEU A 409 0.49 -19.48 -0.96
N ARG A 410 -0.46 -19.82 -1.83
CA ARG A 410 -1.06 -21.17 -1.91
C ARG A 410 -0.07 -22.25 -2.35
N GLN A 411 1.01 -21.82 -3.03
CA GLN A 411 2.01 -22.72 -3.61
C GLN A 411 3.12 -23.08 -2.61
N ILE A 412 3.11 -22.49 -1.42
CA ILE A 412 4.14 -22.74 -0.41
C ILE A 412 3.92 -24.12 0.23
N ARG A 413 4.96 -24.95 0.21
CA ARG A 413 4.95 -26.28 0.81
C ARG A 413 5.28 -26.21 2.30
N TRP A 414 4.29 -25.88 3.12
CA TRP A 414 4.47 -25.84 4.58
C TRP A 414 4.67 -27.22 5.21
N ALA A 415 4.19 -28.29 4.57
CA ALA A 415 4.38 -29.66 5.04
C ALA A 415 5.86 -30.03 5.19
N ASP A 416 6.73 -29.58 4.27
CA ASP A 416 8.16 -29.88 4.28
C ASP A 416 8.92 -29.19 5.43
N VAL A 417 8.32 -28.16 6.04
CA VAL A 417 8.93 -27.35 7.12
C VAL A 417 8.54 -27.85 8.50
N LEU A 418 7.44 -28.60 8.59
CA LEU A 418 6.97 -29.19 9.83
C LEU A 418 7.85 -30.40 10.16
N ASP A 419 8.41 -30.41 11.37
CA ASP A 419 9.11 -31.58 11.91
C ASP A 419 8.06 -32.63 12.30
N GLU A 420 8.27 -33.91 11.94
CA GLU A 420 7.38 -35.07 12.25
C GLU A 420 7.42 -35.45 13.75
N GLY A 421 7.44 -34.44 14.64
CA GLY A 421 7.40 -34.62 16.07
C GLY A 421 5.97 -34.86 16.57
N GLU A 422 5.83 -35.85 17.44
CA GLU A 422 4.61 -36.28 18.15
C GLU A 422 3.92 -35.15 18.95
N ASP A 423 3.24 -34.22 18.29
CA ASP A 423 2.20 -33.40 18.91
C ASP A 423 0.84 -33.90 18.39
N GLU A 424 0.41 -35.06 18.88
CA GLU A 424 -0.91 -35.69 18.62
C GLU A 424 -2.11 -34.87 19.15
N ASP A 425 -1.87 -33.71 19.77
CA ASP A 425 -2.87 -32.96 20.56
C ASP A 425 -3.49 -31.74 19.85
N LEU A 426 -3.26 -31.54 18.54
CA LEU A 426 -3.90 -30.46 17.80
C LEU A 426 -4.52 -30.97 16.50
N ASP A 427 -5.85 -31.11 16.49
CA ASP A 427 -6.71 -31.35 15.31
C ASP A 427 -6.67 -30.22 14.25
N ILE A 428 -5.61 -29.41 14.23
CA ILE A 428 -5.50 -28.19 13.44
C ILE A 428 -4.50 -28.39 12.32
N ASP A 429 -5.04 -28.39 11.09
CA ASP A 429 -4.27 -28.42 9.85
C ASP A 429 -3.58 -27.07 9.60
N VAL A 430 -2.36 -26.93 10.15
CA VAL A 430 -1.53 -25.72 9.97
C VAL A 430 -1.24 -25.42 8.49
N PRO A 431 -0.88 -26.41 7.63
CA PRO A 431 -0.78 -26.18 6.20
C PRO A 431 -2.05 -25.58 5.57
N ALA A 432 -3.24 -26.12 5.88
CA ALA A 432 -4.50 -25.56 5.37
C ALA A 432 -4.74 -24.13 5.87
N MET A 433 -4.46 -23.82 7.13
CA MET A 433 -4.58 -22.44 7.64
C MET A 433 -3.68 -21.45 6.88
N LEU A 434 -2.46 -21.85 6.52
CA LEU A 434 -1.49 -20.97 5.86
C LEU A 434 -1.68 -20.89 4.34
N ASN A 435 -2.19 -21.95 3.70
CA ASN A 435 -2.38 -22.03 2.26
C ASN A 435 -3.81 -21.64 1.82
N ASP A 436 -4.82 -21.82 2.66
CA ASP A 436 -6.20 -21.54 2.30
C ASP A 436 -6.76 -20.32 3.05
N ASP A 437 -6.71 -20.32 4.38
CA ASP A 437 -7.31 -19.24 5.18
C ASP A 437 -6.59 -17.90 5.01
N ASP A 438 -5.27 -17.87 5.14
CA ASP A 438 -4.50 -16.61 5.03
C ASP A 438 -4.65 -15.95 3.65
N PRO A 439 -4.50 -16.68 2.52
CA PRO A 439 -4.74 -16.09 1.20
C PRO A 439 -6.20 -15.67 0.99
N ARG A 440 -7.18 -16.42 1.53
CA ARG A 440 -8.60 -16.03 1.47
C ARG A 440 -8.84 -14.73 2.22
N LEU A 441 -8.32 -14.59 3.45
CA LEU A 441 -8.42 -13.37 4.25
C LEU A 441 -7.78 -12.15 3.57
N LEU A 442 -6.67 -12.33 2.86
CA LEU A 442 -6.02 -11.25 2.11
C LEU A 442 -6.80 -10.90 0.82
N ARG A 443 -7.35 -11.90 0.11
CA ARG A 443 -8.23 -11.66 -1.05
C ARG A 443 -9.50 -10.91 -0.69
N GLU A 444 -10.18 -11.33 0.39
CA GLU A 444 -11.38 -10.65 0.90
C GLU A 444 -11.06 -9.19 1.30
N ALA A 445 -9.91 -8.97 1.95
CA ALA A 445 -9.47 -7.61 2.30
C ALA A 445 -9.11 -6.75 1.07
N LEU A 446 -8.48 -7.33 0.05
CA LEU A 446 -8.20 -6.65 -1.21
C LEU A 446 -9.48 -6.28 -1.93
N GLN A 447 -10.44 -7.20 -2.03
CA GLN A 447 -11.75 -6.95 -2.63
C GLN A 447 -12.47 -5.80 -1.92
N ALA A 448 -12.60 -5.87 -0.59
CA ALA A 448 -13.26 -4.82 0.19
C ALA A 448 -12.55 -3.45 0.04
N ALA A 449 -11.22 -3.43 -0.02
CA ALA A 449 -10.45 -2.20 -0.23
C ALA A 449 -10.67 -1.60 -1.63
N ILE A 450 -10.79 -2.45 -2.66
CA ILE A 450 -11.09 -2.02 -4.03
C ILE A 450 -12.51 -1.47 -4.13
N GLU A 451 -13.50 -2.16 -3.57
CA GLU A 451 -14.89 -1.69 -3.52
C GLU A 451 -14.98 -0.30 -2.87
N GLN A 452 -14.33 -0.11 -1.71
CA GLN A 452 -14.25 1.19 -1.04
C GLN A 452 -13.55 2.27 -1.88
N ALA A 453 -12.48 1.91 -2.60
CA ALA A 453 -11.78 2.84 -3.49
C ALA A 453 -12.66 3.29 -4.65
N PHE A 454 -13.47 2.40 -5.24
CA PHE A 454 -14.42 2.75 -6.30
C PHE A 454 -15.58 3.61 -5.79
N GLU A 455 -16.09 3.37 -4.59
CA GLU A 455 -17.07 4.26 -3.95
C GLU A 455 -16.48 5.67 -3.75
N THR A 456 -15.24 5.76 -3.29
CA THR A 456 -14.53 7.04 -3.10
C THR A 456 -14.31 7.74 -4.45
N LEU A 457 -13.93 7.01 -5.49
CA LEU A 457 -13.80 7.52 -6.84
C LEU A 457 -15.15 8.03 -7.38
N GLN A 458 -16.24 7.30 -7.15
CA GLN A 458 -17.58 7.74 -7.59
C GLN A 458 -17.99 9.06 -6.93
N ASN A 459 -17.70 9.24 -5.64
CA ASN A 459 -17.92 10.50 -4.93
C ASN A 459 -17.00 11.63 -5.42
N SER A 460 -15.74 11.32 -5.73
CA SER A 460 -14.81 12.27 -6.36
C SER A 460 -15.29 12.72 -7.74
N LEU A 461 -15.86 11.81 -8.53
CA LEU A 461 -16.43 12.12 -9.83
C LEU A 461 -17.72 12.93 -9.69
N SER A 462 -18.61 12.61 -8.74
CA SER A 462 -19.84 13.41 -8.52
C SER A 462 -19.52 14.84 -8.11
N THR A 463 -18.59 15.02 -7.17
CA THR A 463 -18.14 16.36 -6.75
C THR A 463 -17.48 17.14 -7.88
N THR A 464 -16.72 16.46 -8.75
CA THR A 464 -16.18 17.10 -9.97
C THR A 464 -17.30 17.50 -10.93
N PHE A 465 -18.32 16.65 -11.09
CA PHE A 465 -19.47 16.95 -11.93
C PHE A 465 -20.29 18.14 -11.44
N ASP A 466 -20.47 18.31 -10.13
CA ASP A 466 -21.20 19.47 -9.57
C ASP A 466 -20.51 20.81 -9.93
N THR A 467 -19.20 20.81 -10.25
CA THR A 467 -18.50 22.00 -10.74
C THR A 467 -18.78 22.34 -12.22
N LEU A 468 -19.39 21.40 -12.96
CA LEU A 468 -19.70 21.49 -14.39
C LEU A 468 -21.07 22.12 -14.71
N GLU A 469 -21.82 22.63 -13.71
CA GLU A 469 -23.16 23.18 -13.92
C GLU A 469 -23.19 24.49 -14.73
N LYS A 470 -22.05 25.06 -15.15
CA LYS A 470 -22.03 26.32 -15.90
C LYS A 470 -22.21 26.08 -17.41
N PRO A 471 -23.00 26.92 -18.11
CA PRO A 471 -23.17 26.81 -19.55
C PRO A 471 -21.82 27.03 -20.28
N GLY A 472 -21.48 26.13 -21.19
CA GLY A 472 -20.26 26.21 -22.03
C GLY A 472 -19.17 25.18 -21.72
N GLN A 473 -19.36 24.29 -20.75
CA GLN A 473 -18.37 23.29 -20.31
C GLN A 473 -18.46 21.94 -21.06
N SER A 474 -18.71 21.98 -22.36
CA SER A 474 -18.94 20.78 -23.19
C SER A 474 -17.67 19.98 -23.46
N GLY A 475 -16.50 20.62 -23.48
CA GLY A 475 -15.22 19.94 -23.61
C GLY A 475 -14.85 19.14 -22.36
N GLU A 476 -15.08 19.74 -21.19
CA GLU A 476 -14.88 19.12 -19.88
C GLU A 476 -15.82 17.92 -19.69
N ALA A 477 -17.10 18.07 -20.07
CA ALA A 477 -18.07 16.99 -20.02
C ALA A 477 -17.69 15.83 -20.97
N ALA A 478 -17.21 16.14 -22.17
CA ALA A 478 -16.72 15.13 -23.12
C ALA A 478 -15.47 14.40 -22.59
N PHE A 479 -14.52 15.12 -22.01
CA PHE A 479 -13.32 14.55 -21.38
C PHE A 479 -13.67 13.61 -20.23
N MET A 480 -14.53 14.05 -19.32
CA MET A 480 -14.99 13.25 -18.18
C MET A 480 -15.76 12.00 -18.63
N LEU A 481 -16.62 12.13 -19.65
CA LEU A 481 -17.36 10.98 -20.21
C LEU A 481 -16.42 9.95 -20.86
N LYS A 482 -15.39 10.40 -21.60
CA LYS A 482 -14.35 9.52 -22.18
C LYS A 482 -13.58 8.78 -21.11
N THR A 483 -13.10 9.48 -20.08
CA THR A 483 -12.29 8.86 -19.01
C THR A 483 -13.08 7.84 -18.21
N ILE A 484 -14.33 8.15 -17.82
CA ILE A 484 -15.23 7.21 -17.13
C ILE A 484 -15.48 5.98 -17.99
N ARG A 485 -15.76 6.16 -19.28
CA ARG A 485 -16.03 5.04 -20.19
C ARG A 485 -14.82 4.12 -20.35
N LEU A 486 -13.63 4.69 -20.48
CA LEU A 486 -12.40 3.90 -20.62
C LEU A 486 -12.07 3.16 -19.32
N ALA A 487 -12.27 3.78 -18.16
CA ALA A 487 -12.17 3.10 -16.87
C ALA A 487 -13.21 1.98 -16.71
N ARG A 488 -14.46 2.19 -17.17
CA ARG A 488 -15.50 1.14 -17.17
C ARG A 488 -15.14 -0.07 -18.02
N ARG A 489 -14.47 0.15 -19.16
CA ARG A 489 -14.10 -0.96 -20.05
C ARG A 489 -13.05 -1.88 -19.41
N ASP A 490 -12.13 -1.27 -18.66
CA ASP A 490 -10.98 -1.96 -18.07
C ASP A 490 -11.21 -2.23 -16.56
N LEU A 491 -12.49 -2.33 -16.13
CA LEU A 491 -12.91 -2.68 -14.77
C LEU A 491 -12.40 -4.07 -14.37
N PRO A 492 -11.82 -4.25 -13.18
CA PRO A 492 -11.34 -5.54 -12.74
C PRO A 492 -12.52 -6.44 -12.30
N ALA A 493 -13.09 -7.17 -13.25
CA ALA A 493 -14.28 -8.02 -13.10
C ALA A 493 -14.16 -9.13 -12.02
N GLN A 494 -12.97 -9.36 -11.49
CA GLN A 494 -12.71 -10.35 -10.43
C GLN A 494 -13.04 -9.81 -9.02
N PHE A 495 -13.03 -8.48 -8.85
CA PHE A 495 -13.27 -7.83 -7.55
C PHE A 495 -14.61 -7.10 -7.50
N ILE A 496 -15.23 -6.86 -8.65
CA ILE A 496 -16.41 -6.00 -8.78
C ILE A 496 -17.53 -6.81 -9.42
N SER A 497 -18.72 -6.72 -8.85
CA SER A 497 -19.91 -7.40 -9.38
C SER A 497 -20.20 -6.97 -10.82
N SER A 498 -20.69 -7.90 -11.64
CA SER A 498 -21.10 -7.63 -13.03
C SER A 498 -22.10 -6.49 -13.18
N ASP A 499 -22.89 -6.25 -12.13
CA ASP A 499 -23.98 -5.29 -12.13
C ASP A 499 -23.51 -3.88 -11.71
N TYR A 500 -22.26 -3.73 -11.29
CA TYR A 500 -21.70 -2.46 -10.88
C TYR A 500 -21.38 -1.58 -12.09
N ALA A 501 -21.98 -0.39 -12.13
CA ALA A 501 -21.73 0.62 -13.15
C ALA A 501 -21.16 1.90 -12.52
N LEU A 502 -19.84 2.10 -12.64
CA LEU A 502 -19.13 3.28 -12.16
C LEU A 502 -19.81 4.57 -12.64
N SER A 503 -20.27 5.46 -11.74
CA SER A 503 -20.89 6.75 -12.11
C SER A 503 -22.17 6.63 -12.95
N GLN A 504 -23.04 5.65 -12.66
CA GLN A 504 -24.30 5.45 -13.37
C GLN A 504 -25.23 6.68 -13.35
N SER A 505 -25.23 7.46 -12.27
CA SER A 505 -26.05 8.67 -12.14
C SER A 505 -25.55 9.86 -12.95
N ILE A 506 -24.23 9.99 -13.11
CA ILE A 506 -23.59 11.18 -13.71
C ILE A 506 -23.54 11.07 -15.24
N VAL A 507 -23.35 9.86 -15.77
CA VAL A 507 -23.17 9.65 -17.23
C VAL A 507 -24.36 10.17 -18.05
N PRO A 508 -25.63 9.93 -17.70
CA PRO A 508 -26.76 10.48 -18.45
C PRO A 508 -26.77 12.02 -18.48
N GLU A 509 -26.41 12.68 -17.37
CA GLU A 509 -26.37 14.14 -17.30
C GLU A 509 -25.20 14.72 -18.12
N LEU A 510 -24.03 14.08 -18.10
CA LEU A 510 -22.90 14.42 -18.98
C LEU A 510 -23.30 14.29 -20.47
N GLN A 511 -24.00 13.22 -20.83
CA GLN A 511 -24.51 13.03 -22.20
C GLN A 511 -25.50 14.13 -22.59
N LYS A 512 -26.34 14.59 -21.66
CA LYS A 512 -27.29 15.68 -21.89
C LYS A 512 -26.59 17.02 -22.10
N ILE A 513 -25.56 17.35 -21.31
CA ILE A 513 -24.73 18.56 -21.49
C ILE A 513 -24.07 18.56 -22.87
N LEU A 514 -23.53 17.42 -23.29
CA LEU A 514 -22.94 17.27 -24.63
C LEU A 514 -24.00 17.43 -25.74
N ALA A 515 -25.16 16.80 -25.58
CA ALA A 515 -26.24 16.87 -26.55
C ALA A 515 -26.75 18.31 -26.73
N THR A 516 -26.95 19.07 -25.64
CA THR A 516 -27.42 20.46 -25.71
C THR A 516 -26.42 21.38 -26.40
N ASP A 517 -25.11 21.23 -26.15
CA ASP A 517 -24.06 21.98 -26.84
C ASP A 517 -24.04 21.68 -28.35
N ILE A 518 -24.18 20.41 -28.74
CA ILE A 518 -24.18 20.02 -30.16
C ILE A 518 -25.44 20.51 -30.88
N VAL A 519 -26.60 20.46 -30.22
CA VAL A 519 -27.84 21.09 -30.74
C VAL A 519 -27.60 22.58 -30.99
N ALA A 520 -27.02 23.29 -30.01
CA ALA A 520 -26.72 24.71 -30.13
C ALA A 520 -25.73 25.03 -31.27
N ARG A 521 -24.63 24.26 -31.39
CA ARG A 521 -23.61 24.44 -32.45
C ARG A 521 -24.13 24.12 -33.85
N THR A 522 -25.00 23.12 -33.96
CA THR A 522 -25.63 22.76 -35.24
C THR A 522 -26.55 23.89 -35.72
N GLY A 523 -27.16 24.62 -34.78
CA GLY A 523 -28.07 25.72 -35.02
C GLY A 523 -29.42 25.25 -35.55
N PRO A 524 -30.41 26.15 -35.66
CA PRO A 524 -31.76 25.77 -36.06
C PRO A 524 -31.79 25.19 -37.48
N TRP A 525 -32.65 24.19 -37.67
CA TRP A 525 -32.93 23.65 -39.00
C TRP A 525 -33.71 24.69 -39.82
N LYS A 526 -33.19 25.04 -40.98
CA LYS A 526 -33.83 25.97 -41.91
C LYS A 526 -34.82 25.21 -42.79
N SER A 527 -36.07 25.19 -42.34
CA SER A 527 -37.18 24.55 -43.04
C SER A 527 -37.42 25.17 -44.42
N PRO A 528 -37.80 24.37 -45.44
CA PRO A 528 -38.21 24.87 -46.74
C PRO A 528 -39.36 25.89 -46.69
N ALA A 529 -40.16 25.89 -45.62
CA ALA A 529 -41.23 26.86 -45.37
C ALA A 529 -40.73 28.32 -45.25
N THR A 530 -39.48 28.50 -44.80
CA THR A 530 -38.92 29.83 -44.42
C THR A 530 -38.18 30.53 -45.56
N SER A 531 -37.92 29.83 -46.67
CA SER A 531 -37.17 30.37 -47.81
C SER A 531 -38.06 31.21 -48.72
N LYS A 532 -38.07 32.53 -48.54
CA LYS A 532 -38.64 33.50 -49.49
C LYS A 532 -37.74 33.65 -50.74
N SER A 533 -37.42 32.55 -51.41
CA SER A 533 -36.64 32.60 -52.65
C SER A 533 -37.46 33.31 -53.72
N LYS A 534 -36.84 34.25 -54.44
CA LYS A 534 -37.45 34.96 -55.58
C LYS A 534 -37.78 34.04 -56.77
N SER A 535 -37.29 32.79 -56.74
CA SER A 535 -37.71 31.72 -57.65
C SER A 535 -38.65 30.78 -56.90
N GLY A 536 -39.96 30.82 -57.16
CA GLY A 536 -40.99 30.06 -56.41
C GLY A 536 -40.82 28.53 -56.36
N LYS A 537 -39.89 27.94 -57.13
CA LYS A 537 -39.74 26.48 -57.24
C LYS A 537 -38.98 25.84 -56.07
N VAL A 538 -39.64 24.89 -55.41
CA VAL A 538 -39.04 24.01 -54.41
C VAL A 538 -38.11 22.99 -55.09
N PRO A 539 -36.82 22.92 -54.72
CA PRO A 539 -35.87 21.99 -55.35
C PRO A 539 -36.12 20.54 -54.88
N GLY A 540 -36.17 19.58 -55.82
CA GLY A 540 -36.26 18.15 -55.49
C GLY A 540 -37.27 17.31 -56.28
N ARG A 541 -38.03 17.92 -57.19
CA ARG A 541 -38.96 17.21 -58.10
C ARG A 541 -38.30 16.73 -59.38
N THR A 542 -38.69 15.55 -59.83
CA THR A 542 -38.39 15.05 -61.17
C THR A 542 -39.36 15.70 -62.16
N LEU A 543 -38.85 16.20 -63.28
CA LEU A 543 -39.66 16.85 -64.33
C LEU A 543 -40.61 15.88 -65.07
N TRP A 544 -40.57 14.57 -64.75
CA TRP A 544 -41.10 13.52 -65.61
C TRP A 544 -41.74 12.31 -64.88
N GLU A 545 -41.82 12.28 -63.55
CA GLU A 545 -42.34 11.10 -62.80
C GLU A 545 -43.37 11.46 -61.72
N GLY A 546 -44.54 10.80 -61.82
CA GLY A 546 -45.58 10.76 -60.77
C GLY A 546 -46.76 11.71 -61.02
N ASP A 547 -47.99 11.24 -60.75
CA ASP A 547 -49.19 12.07 -60.68
C ASP A 547 -49.84 11.88 -59.29
N PRO A 548 -49.71 12.85 -58.35
CA PRO A 548 -48.99 14.12 -58.47
C PRO A 548 -47.47 13.98 -58.37
N GLU A 549 -46.72 14.96 -58.90
CA GLU A 549 -45.25 15.04 -58.81
C GLU A 549 -44.77 15.12 -57.35
N ILE A 550 -44.10 14.05 -56.88
CA ILE A 550 -43.58 13.95 -55.52
C ILE A 550 -42.06 14.21 -55.48
N PRO A 551 -41.53 14.82 -54.40
CA PRO A 551 -40.10 14.91 -54.17
C PRO A 551 -39.41 13.54 -54.11
N VAL A 552 -38.22 13.45 -54.71
CA VAL A 552 -37.37 12.24 -54.67
C VAL A 552 -36.11 12.41 -53.81
N GLN A 553 -35.86 13.61 -53.31
CA GLN A 553 -34.68 13.94 -52.50
C GLN A 553 -35.02 14.99 -51.42
N PRO A 554 -34.29 15.00 -50.29
CA PRO A 554 -34.46 16.01 -49.26
C PRO A 554 -33.92 17.35 -49.75
N THR A 555 -34.35 18.44 -49.11
CA THR A 555 -33.83 19.76 -49.49
C THR A 555 -32.33 19.90 -49.20
N PRO A 556 -31.62 20.75 -49.95
CA PRO A 556 -30.22 21.04 -49.67
C PRO A 556 -29.98 21.58 -48.25
N SER A 557 -30.95 22.26 -47.63
CA SER A 557 -30.84 22.74 -46.24
C SER A 557 -30.90 21.59 -45.24
N THR A 558 -31.77 20.60 -45.47
CA THR A 558 -31.89 19.37 -44.67
C THR A 558 -30.63 18.52 -44.75
N PHE A 559 -30.08 18.30 -45.95
CA PHE A 559 -28.82 17.58 -46.10
C PHE A 559 -27.62 18.33 -45.48
N LYS A 560 -27.53 19.65 -45.68
CA LYS A 560 -26.50 20.49 -45.02
C LYS A 560 -26.65 20.54 -43.51
N TYR A 561 -27.86 20.40 -42.98
CA TYR A 561 -28.11 20.31 -41.54
C TYR A 561 -27.51 19.03 -40.96
N LEU A 562 -27.80 17.85 -41.54
CA LEU A 562 -27.17 16.59 -41.11
C LEU A 562 -25.65 16.61 -41.24
N ARG A 563 -25.11 17.21 -42.31
CA ARG A 563 -23.66 17.38 -42.46
C ARG A 563 -23.04 18.27 -41.38
N ARG A 564 -23.72 19.37 -41.02
CA ARG A 564 -23.28 20.24 -39.90
C ARG A 564 -23.31 19.50 -38.58
N LEU A 565 -24.36 18.71 -38.34
CA LEU A 565 -24.49 17.88 -37.14
C LEU A 565 -23.32 16.89 -37.02
N VAL A 566 -23.09 16.05 -38.03
CA VAL A 566 -22.01 15.06 -38.00
C VAL A 566 -20.65 15.74 -37.86
N ARG A 567 -20.44 16.92 -38.46
CA ARG A 567 -19.22 17.69 -38.26
C ARG A 567 -19.06 18.18 -36.81
N SER A 568 -20.15 18.59 -36.15
CA SER A 568 -20.11 18.95 -34.72
C SER A 568 -19.86 17.74 -33.83
N MET A 569 -20.38 16.56 -34.20
CA MET A 569 -20.10 15.30 -33.48
C MET A 569 -18.63 14.88 -33.62
N ASP A 570 -18.07 14.99 -34.83
CA ASP A 570 -16.70 14.61 -35.15
C ASP A 570 -15.65 15.44 -34.40
N GLN A 571 -15.97 16.70 -34.05
CA GLN A 571 -15.09 17.57 -33.24
C GLN A 571 -14.74 17.00 -31.86
N TYR A 572 -15.63 16.18 -31.28
CA TYR A 572 -15.40 15.52 -30.00
C TYR A 572 -14.73 14.13 -30.14
N GLY A 573 -14.54 13.65 -31.37
CA GLY A 573 -13.92 12.38 -31.70
C GLY A 573 -14.87 11.18 -31.68
N ALA A 574 -14.54 10.14 -32.47
CA ALA A 574 -15.34 8.94 -32.63
C ALA A 574 -15.54 8.14 -31.32
N GLY A 575 -14.56 8.17 -30.40
CA GLY A 575 -14.57 7.39 -29.17
C GLY A 575 -15.67 7.74 -28.16
N LEU A 576 -16.33 8.89 -28.33
CA LEU A 576 -17.43 9.35 -27.47
C LEU A 576 -18.78 8.71 -27.84
N TRP A 577 -18.96 8.34 -29.11
CA TRP A 577 -20.24 7.97 -29.69
C TRP A 577 -20.54 6.47 -29.51
N ASP A 578 -21.06 6.07 -28.35
CA ASP A 578 -21.74 4.77 -28.19
C ASP A 578 -23.26 4.87 -28.48
N ALA A 579 -23.93 3.72 -28.45
CA ALA A 579 -25.38 3.65 -28.66
C ALA A 579 -26.14 4.55 -27.67
N SER A 580 -25.74 4.59 -26.39
CA SER A 580 -26.42 5.40 -25.38
C SER A 580 -26.25 6.91 -25.59
N THR A 581 -25.03 7.38 -25.84
CA THR A 581 -24.77 8.81 -26.11
C THR A 581 -25.42 9.25 -27.42
N THR A 582 -25.40 8.39 -28.45
CA THR A 582 -26.05 8.65 -29.74
C THR A 582 -27.57 8.73 -29.58
N GLN A 583 -28.17 7.87 -28.76
CA GLN A 583 -29.60 7.91 -28.46
C GLN A 583 -30.01 9.19 -27.75
N THR A 584 -29.24 9.64 -26.75
CA THR A 584 -29.47 10.91 -26.03
C THR A 584 -29.34 12.12 -26.96
N LEU A 585 -28.41 12.10 -27.92
CA LEU A 585 -28.31 13.15 -28.92
C LEU A 585 -29.50 13.14 -29.90
N LYS A 586 -29.89 11.94 -30.37
CA LYS A 586 -31.04 11.78 -31.28
C LYS A 586 -32.33 12.30 -30.65
N SER A 587 -32.60 11.98 -29.38
CA SER A 587 -33.79 12.49 -28.68
C SER A 587 -33.78 14.01 -28.55
N ALA A 588 -32.65 14.61 -28.15
CA ALA A 588 -32.51 16.07 -28.08
C ALA A 588 -32.72 16.76 -29.44
N MET A 589 -32.23 16.16 -30.52
CA MET A 589 -32.44 16.66 -31.89
C MET A 589 -33.88 16.51 -32.35
N LEU A 590 -34.54 15.39 -32.04
CA LEU A 590 -35.95 15.16 -32.35
C LEU A 590 -36.85 16.22 -31.70
N ASP A 591 -36.57 16.61 -30.46
CA ASP A 591 -37.33 17.65 -29.77
C ASP A 591 -37.18 19.02 -30.45
N GLU A 592 -35.96 19.39 -30.85
CA GLU A 592 -35.67 20.65 -31.53
C GLU A 592 -36.30 20.69 -32.94
N ILE A 593 -36.19 19.59 -33.69
CA ILE A 593 -36.79 19.46 -35.02
C ILE A 593 -38.32 19.48 -34.91
N SER A 594 -38.90 18.83 -33.90
CA SER A 594 -40.35 18.85 -33.67
C SER A 594 -40.88 20.28 -33.44
N LYS A 595 -40.15 21.10 -32.67
CA LYS A 595 -40.47 22.54 -32.50
C LYS A 595 -40.31 23.33 -33.80
N ALA A 596 -39.26 23.06 -34.57
CA ALA A 596 -39.02 23.70 -35.86
C ALA A 596 -40.09 23.34 -36.91
N ILE A 597 -40.57 22.10 -36.93
CA ILE A 597 -41.67 21.67 -37.82
C ILE A 597 -42.99 22.32 -37.39
N LYS A 598 -43.33 22.32 -36.09
CA LYS A 598 -44.55 22.97 -35.57
C LYS A 598 -44.59 24.46 -35.95
N SER A 599 -43.52 25.20 -35.67
CA SER A 599 -43.42 26.62 -36.03
C SER A 599 -43.45 26.85 -37.55
N SER A 600 -42.84 25.97 -38.35
CA SER A 600 -42.92 26.04 -39.81
C SER A 600 -44.34 25.80 -40.32
N LEU A 601 -45.08 24.87 -39.72
CA LEU A 601 -46.46 24.56 -40.06
C LEU A 601 -47.40 25.72 -39.68
N GLU A 602 -47.20 26.33 -38.52
CA GLU A 602 -47.93 27.54 -38.09
C GLU A 602 -47.68 28.72 -39.04
N ASN A 603 -46.42 28.96 -39.43
CA ASN A 603 -46.07 30.00 -40.41
C ASN A 603 -46.70 29.77 -41.80
N LEU A 604 -46.86 28.51 -42.23
CA LEU A 604 -47.51 28.15 -43.50
C LEU A 604 -49.04 28.20 -43.44
N ASN A 605 -49.63 28.25 -42.24
CA ASN A 605 -51.08 28.32 -42.03
C ASN A 605 -51.56 29.73 -41.64
N SER A 606 -50.65 30.69 -41.42
CA SER A 606 -50.98 32.09 -41.15
C SER A 606 -51.43 32.81 -42.43
N PRO A 607 -52.57 33.53 -42.43
CA PRO A 607 -53.01 34.31 -43.58
C PRO A 607 -52.05 35.48 -43.84
N VAL A 608 -51.74 35.72 -45.11
CA VAL A 608 -50.96 36.89 -45.55
C VAL A 608 -51.82 38.15 -45.30
N ASP A 609 -51.48 38.93 -44.28
CA ASP A 609 -52.09 40.26 -44.11
C ASP A 609 -51.68 41.15 -45.29
N HIS A 610 -52.65 41.51 -46.11
CA HIS A 610 -52.55 42.59 -47.09
C HIS A 610 -52.52 43.93 -46.33
N GLU A 611 -51.34 44.53 -46.18
CA GLU A 611 -51.27 45.97 -45.92
C GLU A 611 -51.61 46.73 -47.21
N ASP A 612 -52.87 47.18 -47.32
CA ASP A 612 -53.29 48.18 -48.31
C ASP A 612 -53.37 49.59 -47.67
N SER A 613 -52.30 50.35 -47.90
CA SER A 613 -52.20 51.79 -48.15
C SER A 613 -53.38 52.72 -47.81
N LYS A 614 -53.12 53.83 -47.08
CA LYS A 614 -53.70 55.16 -47.39
C LYS A 614 -52.93 56.37 -46.80
N LYS A 615 -52.29 57.11 -47.75
CA LYS A 615 -52.21 58.58 -47.97
C LYS A 615 -51.79 59.56 -46.84
N SER A 616 -50.73 60.32 -47.12
CA SER A 616 -50.72 61.80 -47.33
C SER A 616 -49.29 62.22 -47.77
N ALA A 617 -49.04 62.69 -49.00
CA ALA A 617 -49.25 64.02 -49.59
C ALA A 617 -48.02 64.97 -49.45
N SER A 618 -47.74 65.69 -50.56
CA SER A 618 -46.81 66.83 -50.76
C SER A 618 -45.31 66.49 -50.83
N GLN A 619 -44.46 67.06 -51.70
CA GLN A 619 -44.53 67.89 -52.91
C GLN A 619 -43.06 68.08 -53.40
N ASP A 620 -42.89 68.49 -54.66
CA ASP A 620 -41.73 69.19 -55.24
C ASP A 620 -40.41 68.37 -55.41
N ASP A 621 -39.59 68.51 -56.45
CA ASP A 621 -39.64 69.18 -57.75
C ASP A 621 -38.40 68.71 -58.57
N GLU A 622 -38.39 69.07 -59.85
CA GLU A 622 -37.24 69.16 -60.79
C GLU A 622 -36.65 67.84 -61.38
N GLU A 623 -36.94 67.56 -62.66
CA GLU A 623 -36.17 67.97 -63.87
C GLU A 623 -34.83 67.21 -64.00
N THR A 624 -34.51 66.47 -65.06
CA THR A 624 -34.54 66.84 -66.47
C THR A 624 -34.29 65.62 -67.39
N GLU A 625 -34.94 65.68 -68.56
CA GLU A 625 -34.61 65.21 -69.94
C GLU A 625 -33.28 64.45 -70.19
N SER A 626 -33.13 63.56 -71.18
CA SER A 626 -33.60 63.57 -72.58
C SER A 626 -33.31 62.16 -73.16
N ALA A 627 -34.17 61.51 -73.96
CA ALA A 627 -34.46 61.69 -75.40
C ALA A 627 -34.17 60.36 -76.14
N ARG A 628 -35.23 59.74 -76.70
CA ARG A 628 -35.55 59.59 -78.15
C ARG A 628 -34.77 58.43 -78.83
N ASN A 629 -35.26 57.64 -79.78
CA ASN A 629 -36.48 57.39 -80.58
C ASN A 629 -36.19 56.03 -81.29
N GLY A 630 -37.07 55.23 -81.89
CA GLY A 630 -38.48 55.32 -82.31
C GLY A 630 -39.00 53.89 -82.61
N GLU A 631 -40.31 53.66 -82.57
CA GLU A 631 -41.22 53.50 -83.74
C GLU A 631 -40.96 52.20 -84.55
N ASP A 632 -41.92 51.30 -84.83
CA ASP A 632 -43.38 51.37 -84.74
C ASP A 632 -44.02 49.97 -84.94
N SER A 633 -45.33 49.89 -84.70
CA SER A 633 -46.35 48.87 -85.06
C SER A 633 -46.79 47.84 -84.01
N ASP A 634 -47.75 48.28 -83.19
CA ASP A 634 -48.88 47.54 -82.57
C ASP A 634 -49.83 46.90 -83.64
N PRO A 635 -50.88 46.10 -83.31
CA PRO A 635 -51.40 45.70 -81.99
C PRO A 635 -51.79 44.21 -81.83
N ALA A 636 -51.83 43.71 -80.59
CA ALA A 636 -52.93 42.86 -80.08
C ALA A 636 -52.76 42.54 -78.57
N LYS A 637 -53.66 43.10 -77.74
CA LYS A 637 -54.07 42.52 -76.44
C LYS A 637 -54.67 41.11 -76.69
N PRO A 638 -54.51 40.12 -75.79
CA PRO A 638 -55.23 40.09 -74.51
C PRO A 638 -54.35 39.66 -73.30
N GLU A 639 -54.56 40.26 -72.13
CA GLU A 639 -55.23 39.66 -70.95
C GLU A 639 -54.25 39.29 -69.85
N THR A 640 -54.12 40.24 -68.93
CA THR A 640 -53.80 40.04 -67.52
C THR A 640 -54.75 39.04 -66.88
N GLU A 641 -54.31 37.81 -66.63
CA GLU A 641 -54.83 36.93 -65.58
C GLU A 641 -53.68 36.10 -64.97
N SER A 642 -53.83 35.75 -63.69
CA SER A 642 -53.02 34.80 -62.87
C SER A 642 -51.77 35.32 -62.12
N ILE A 643 -51.95 36.24 -61.15
CA ILE A 643 -50.98 36.42 -60.05
C ILE A 643 -51.43 35.68 -58.76
N GLU A 644 -52.71 35.33 -58.62
CA GLU A 644 -53.23 34.70 -57.38
C GLU A 644 -53.01 33.18 -57.30
N SER A 645 -52.96 32.46 -58.43
CA SER A 645 -52.89 30.98 -58.45
C SER A 645 -51.53 30.40 -58.08
N ASP A 646 -50.43 31.13 -58.29
CA ASP A 646 -49.07 30.66 -57.99
C ASP A 646 -48.80 30.58 -56.48
N SER A 647 -49.46 31.43 -55.68
CA SER A 647 -49.21 31.50 -54.23
C SER A 647 -49.71 30.27 -53.45
N ALA A 648 -50.87 29.73 -53.82
CA ALA A 648 -51.48 28.57 -53.15
C ALA A 648 -50.82 27.25 -53.55
N ALA A 649 -50.41 27.11 -54.82
CA ALA A 649 -49.64 25.97 -55.31
C ALA A 649 -48.26 25.90 -54.65
N ASP A 650 -47.57 27.05 -54.54
CA ASP A 650 -46.29 27.16 -53.84
C ASP A 650 -46.38 26.76 -52.36
N VAL A 651 -47.46 27.13 -51.66
CA VAL A 651 -47.68 26.74 -50.25
C VAL A 651 -47.92 25.23 -50.12
N LYS A 652 -48.73 24.64 -51.02
CA LYS A 652 -48.97 23.19 -51.05
C LYS A 652 -47.66 22.43 -51.30
N ASP A 653 -46.84 22.90 -52.22
CA ASP A 653 -45.56 22.29 -52.57
C ASP A 653 -44.53 22.38 -51.44
N ARG A 654 -44.49 23.51 -50.72
CA ARG A 654 -43.67 23.65 -49.52
C ARG A 654 -44.12 22.71 -48.39
N LYS A 655 -45.43 22.48 -48.23
CA LYS A 655 -45.96 21.49 -47.27
C LYS A 655 -45.58 20.06 -47.65
N ILE A 656 -45.64 19.70 -48.93
CA ILE A 656 -45.24 18.37 -49.44
C ILE A 656 -43.75 18.13 -49.20
N GLN A 657 -42.89 19.11 -49.52
CA GLN A 657 -41.46 19.01 -49.26
C GLN A 657 -41.13 19.01 -47.76
N LEU A 658 -41.82 19.83 -46.95
CA LEU A 658 -41.67 19.84 -45.50
C LEU A 658 -41.96 18.45 -44.91
N TYR A 659 -42.99 17.77 -45.42
CA TYR A 659 -43.31 16.40 -45.00
C TYR A 659 -42.25 15.40 -45.44
N PHE A 660 -41.76 15.46 -46.69
CA PHE A 660 -40.66 14.61 -47.15
C PHE A 660 -39.42 14.77 -46.27
N ASP A 661 -38.99 16.01 -46.03
CA ASP A 661 -37.83 16.32 -45.19
C ASP A 661 -38.03 15.85 -43.75
N SER A 662 -39.25 15.99 -43.21
CA SER A 662 -39.58 15.55 -41.85
C SER A 662 -39.54 14.03 -41.71
N VAL A 663 -40.00 13.27 -42.72
CA VAL A 663 -39.89 11.80 -42.75
C VAL A 663 -38.43 11.38 -42.86
N TYR A 664 -37.65 12.03 -43.74
CA TYR A 664 -36.21 11.77 -43.88
C TYR A 664 -35.43 12.02 -42.58
N LEU A 665 -35.70 13.13 -41.88
CA LEU A 665 -35.10 13.42 -40.57
C LEU A 665 -35.59 12.44 -39.49
N ASN A 666 -36.85 12.05 -39.50
CA ASN A 666 -37.38 11.06 -38.57
C ASN A 666 -36.67 9.71 -38.69
N ASP A 667 -36.37 9.26 -39.92
CA ASP A 667 -35.59 8.05 -40.15
C ASP A 667 -34.13 8.20 -39.70
N ALA A 668 -33.53 9.37 -39.92
CA ALA A 668 -32.15 9.66 -39.50
C ALA A 668 -31.97 9.66 -37.97
N PHE A 669 -32.99 10.13 -37.24
CA PHE A 669 -32.98 10.20 -35.77
C PHE A 669 -33.76 9.07 -35.10
N ALA A 670 -34.19 8.05 -35.86
CA ALA A 670 -34.91 6.92 -35.29
C ALA A 670 -34.08 6.22 -34.20
N VAL A 671 -34.75 5.93 -33.09
CA VAL A 671 -34.22 5.23 -31.92
C VAL A 671 -34.95 3.90 -31.80
N GLN A 672 -34.20 2.79 -31.75
CA GLN A 672 -34.78 1.47 -31.51
C GLN A 672 -35.44 1.46 -30.12
N HIS A 673 -36.71 1.02 -30.05
CA HIS A 673 -37.56 0.96 -28.84
C HIS A 673 -38.15 2.27 -28.28
N SER A 674 -38.18 3.37 -29.03
CA SER A 674 -38.96 4.55 -28.62
C SER A 674 -40.44 4.38 -28.99
N GLU A 675 -41.29 4.14 -27.99
CA GLU A 675 -42.74 4.22 -28.13
C GLU A 675 -43.15 5.69 -28.34
N ARG A 676 -43.68 6.01 -29.53
CA ARG A 676 -44.24 7.32 -29.93
C ARG A 676 -43.36 8.54 -29.61
N SER A 677 -42.47 8.89 -30.53
CA SER A 677 -41.79 10.18 -30.50
C SER A 677 -42.79 11.34 -30.71
N GLN A 678 -42.56 12.49 -30.05
CA GLN A 678 -43.33 13.74 -30.29
C GLN A 678 -43.37 14.10 -31.79
N LEU A 679 -42.34 13.70 -32.54
CA LEU A 679 -42.23 13.88 -33.99
C LEU A 679 -43.27 13.04 -34.76
N THR A 680 -43.68 11.85 -34.28
CA THR A 680 -44.78 11.08 -34.90
C THR A 680 -46.14 11.76 -34.79
N GLU A 681 -46.41 12.47 -33.70
CA GLU A 681 -47.64 13.28 -33.55
C GLU A 681 -47.61 14.47 -34.50
N VAL A 682 -46.47 15.17 -34.57
CA VAL A 682 -46.27 16.29 -35.51
C VAL A 682 -46.39 15.83 -36.96
N LEU A 683 -45.80 14.68 -37.31
CA LEU A 683 -45.95 14.06 -38.63
C LEU A 683 -47.41 13.67 -38.92
N GLY A 684 -48.16 13.23 -37.91
CA GLY A 684 -49.59 12.98 -38.02
C GLY A 684 -50.38 14.25 -38.34
N THR A 685 -50.11 15.35 -37.63
CA THR A 685 -50.74 16.65 -37.91
C THR A 685 -50.37 17.20 -39.29
N LEU A 686 -49.10 17.07 -39.69
CA LEU A 686 -48.62 17.48 -41.00
C LEU A 686 -49.23 16.62 -42.11
N ARG A 687 -49.36 15.31 -41.90
CA ARG A 687 -50.04 14.37 -42.81
C ARG A 687 -51.51 14.71 -43.01
N SER A 688 -52.22 15.03 -41.92
CA SER A 688 -53.63 15.44 -41.99
C SER A 688 -53.82 16.78 -42.68
N SER A 689 -52.79 17.64 -42.72
CA SER A 689 -52.82 18.92 -43.44
C SER A 689 -52.48 18.81 -44.93
N LEU A 690 -52.12 17.62 -45.43
CA LEU A 690 -51.81 17.37 -46.83
C LEU A 690 -53.04 16.84 -47.57
N ASP A 691 -53.54 17.62 -48.53
CA ASP A 691 -54.58 17.16 -49.49
C ASP A 691 -53.95 16.26 -50.58
N LEU A 692 -53.44 15.09 -50.17
CA LEU A 692 -52.83 14.07 -51.02
C LEU A 692 -53.51 12.70 -50.88
N PRO A 693 -53.64 11.92 -51.96
CA PRO A 693 -54.19 10.57 -51.88
C PRO A 693 -53.28 9.62 -51.08
N ALA A 694 -53.88 8.62 -50.41
CA ALA A 694 -53.16 7.66 -49.56
C ALA A 694 -52.01 6.90 -50.25
N LYS A 695 -52.14 6.68 -51.58
CA LYS A 695 -51.08 6.06 -52.38
C LYS A 695 -49.88 7.00 -52.59
N ALA A 696 -50.13 8.29 -52.84
CA ALA A 696 -49.08 9.29 -53.02
C ALA A 696 -48.32 9.56 -51.72
N THR A 697 -49.02 9.62 -50.58
CA THR A 697 -48.37 9.76 -49.25
C THR A 697 -47.50 8.56 -48.92
N LYS A 698 -47.96 7.32 -49.19
CA LYS A 698 -47.15 6.11 -48.99
C LYS A 698 -45.91 6.08 -49.91
N ASN A 699 -46.05 6.52 -51.16
CA ASN A 699 -44.92 6.62 -52.08
C ASN A 699 -43.90 7.67 -51.62
N LEU A 700 -44.36 8.80 -51.11
CA LEU A 700 -43.54 9.88 -50.55
C LEU A 700 -42.73 9.40 -49.33
N GLU A 701 -43.38 8.71 -48.40
CA GLU A 701 -42.71 8.11 -47.24
C GLU A 701 -41.66 7.04 -47.65
N ASN A 702 -42.00 6.19 -48.64
CA ASN A 702 -41.07 5.18 -49.14
C ASN A 702 -39.85 5.80 -49.82
N ALA A 703 -40.04 6.85 -50.62
CA ALA A 703 -38.97 7.56 -51.28
C ALA A 703 -38.01 8.22 -50.28
N ALA A 704 -38.54 8.85 -49.22
CA ALA A 704 -37.73 9.41 -48.14
C ALA A 704 -36.90 8.34 -47.41
N ARG A 705 -37.53 7.22 -47.04
CA ARG A 705 -36.85 6.07 -46.40
C ARG A 705 -35.75 5.47 -47.27
N GLU A 706 -36.03 5.29 -48.55
CA GLU A 706 -35.06 4.72 -49.49
C GLU A 706 -33.87 5.67 -49.70
N TYR A 707 -34.12 6.98 -49.77
CA TYR A 707 -33.06 7.97 -49.84
C TYR A 707 -32.19 7.99 -48.58
N TRP A 708 -32.77 7.86 -47.39
CA TRP A 708 -32.01 7.68 -46.15
C TRP A 708 -31.14 6.43 -46.20
N LYS A 709 -31.69 5.26 -46.56
CA LYS A 709 -30.91 4.03 -46.70
C LYS A 709 -29.71 4.17 -47.64
N ARG A 710 -29.86 4.93 -48.74
CA ARG A 710 -28.77 5.21 -49.68
C ARG A 710 -27.72 6.17 -49.12
N THR A 711 -28.10 7.07 -48.20
CA THR A 711 -27.24 8.16 -47.70
C THR A 711 -26.73 7.96 -46.27
N GLN A 712 -27.25 7.00 -45.52
CA GLN A 712 -26.96 6.81 -44.10
C GLN A 712 -25.46 6.61 -43.78
N LEU A 713 -24.70 5.94 -44.68
CA LEU A 713 -23.26 5.72 -44.51
C LEU A 713 -22.43 7.01 -44.52
N LEU A 714 -22.93 8.07 -45.18
CA LEU A 714 -22.29 9.40 -45.15
C LEU A 714 -22.38 10.05 -43.76
N PHE A 715 -23.26 9.54 -42.91
CA PHE A 715 -23.54 10.03 -41.57
C PHE A 715 -23.28 8.92 -40.54
N GLY A 716 -22.18 8.16 -40.68
CA GLY A 716 -21.88 6.97 -39.89
C GLY A 716 -21.97 7.13 -38.36
N LEU A 717 -21.67 8.31 -37.81
CA LEU A 717 -21.82 8.59 -36.37
C LEU A 717 -23.29 8.57 -35.90
N LEU A 718 -24.25 8.83 -36.79
CA LEU A 718 -25.69 8.76 -36.50
C LEU A 718 -26.28 7.35 -36.68
N THR A 719 -25.57 6.46 -37.39
CA THR A 719 -26.00 5.07 -37.61
C THR A 719 -25.47 4.11 -36.54
N MET A 720 -24.61 4.57 -35.63
CA MET A 720 -24.16 3.79 -34.48
C MET A 720 -25.37 3.43 -33.60
N GLY A 721 -25.71 2.13 -33.53
CA GLY A 721 -26.88 1.60 -32.82
C GLY A 721 -28.11 1.27 -33.70
N SER A 722 -28.03 1.39 -35.03
CA SER A 722 -29.10 0.89 -35.93
C SER A 722 -28.84 -0.50 -36.50
N GLU A 723 -27.62 -1.02 -36.40
CA GLU A 723 -27.24 -2.36 -36.85
C GLU A 723 -26.31 -3.02 -35.81
N LEU A 724 -26.92 -3.81 -34.92
CA LEU A 724 -26.41 -5.07 -34.36
C LEU A 724 -27.62 -5.88 -33.87
#